data_AF-A0A8T8WVW2-F1
#
_entry.id   AF-A0A8T8WVW2-F1
#
_cell.length_a   1.000
_cell.length_b   1.000
_cell.length_c   1.000
_cell.angle_alpha   90.00
_cell.angle_beta   90.00
_cell.angle_gamma   90.00
#
_symmetry.space_group_name_H-M   'P 1'
#
loop_
_entity.id
_entity.type
_entity.pdbx_description
1 polymer ?
#
loop_
_entity_poly.entity_id
_entity_poly.type
_entity_poly.pdbx_seq_one_letter_code
_entity_poly.pdbx_strand_id
1 'polypeptide(L)'
;MSGINGITNSLLSATNENNLQLASLNFDFTLLKFEAPPEYQRLGSLLSADRKKDAEEGPVHVTARRLGALFEELVPRAPLLVKAFGTRVSEVVETPGISPQGSILHGPFERYVGADGTALWAAATSGFASIAICLLACLLARTWDAKHATALWVELVDQRKREIEKAFEETSLVSPAALFSARQGISRYELAQWDNSARSWLRSADKAKAFEVTQFSLIQRNIDLPLPSHSTTYVNIVHVWKQAMQGLEALLSGTPLLVSDGTFLLAFSSWHLFPDLIVLGQETKNASFRDKLFPPGGKATIGAEPTSARSPFGGLQWSLAFSHLKFYGDPVLARNDRDFTRVTFHELRLVVLGSLLNSWRVSVRDHPSIAQWFLDIWSLLGTVPNARDNLPWMEHLVEAAQALLSTDDREKEKNSQLVQYGQRRGKSFLVDRSDSVLAPFFGLGNPLTAKALSERTDRDCGVEYLRSMARALGLRDSSTLICYNLAKRRSNDGSSPTSYVEIATAFPCMQESRKRGADGEVLNYPAHARWLLASSTSHSSGDFLAHEAMMSKACAAIGERFSSLVSKFGVELNERFSWTDPPAPFGRKGQTSQHSYHLVFGNQRLGLYTETPMDNDLQQVQLQAEGLATQSPSPRVALQNYARASLSPVLLADYFAALVDKGTRKRLSSSRDTFELRYERHAPGVQFSTSPCKFPINLCKSLFAFSLAADVYKNIEGATIPLKVVSKPLYECLWLPSPFYLESQAKDLSDVDVRFNYSEPAFIPAQPQPLDLPQAFSCIARFESGACDVDPADLEPALALASGDSIFVAAAVLSDPFDRPEPHLIRRIVGNIGRPGISVLVAPQDPKIRKPTESFNIIAHAPYDFCREDNFRSTSLHLSFTEWTFPLYAEDERTIDQDVMMVESVISVLDRGRWVADLDIRGIDFEGLPRITTAPCQGHGPIAPCPHQDHLPPVADDVAHRDYFSVDNWDELLDAPEGSGIVRAHGNWAARLAAVSILSQQGQGHSIGVFGPERVCFQCYQAEQSHMDVDVFEEREAPLPSFCID
;
A
#
# COMPACT_ATOMS: atom_id res chain seq x y z
N MET A 1 49.88 34.11 -33.39
CA MET A 1 51.04 34.28 -32.50
C MET A 1 50.65 33.67 -31.15
N SER A 2 50.65 32.34 -31.02
CA SER A 2 51.75 31.48 -30.51
C SER A 2 52.27 31.94 -29.13
N GLY A 3 51.82 31.25 -28.06
CA GLY A 3 52.52 31.25 -26.77
C GLY A 3 51.72 31.47 -25.46
N ILE A 4 50.49 30.95 -25.27
CA ILE A 4 49.81 31.01 -23.94
C ILE A 4 49.21 29.66 -23.47
N ASN A 5 49.03 28.66 -24.34
CA ASN A 5 48.41 27.38 -23.96
C ASN A 5 49.35 26.38 -23.25
N GLY A 6 50.45 26.83 -22.65
CA GLY A 6 51.50 25.97 -22.11
C GLY A 6 51.68 25.95 -20.58
N ILE A 7 50.99 26.80 -19.81
CA ILE A 7 51.32 26.98 -18.38
C ILE A 7 50.32 26.33 -17.42
N THR A 8 49.12 25.96 -17.89
CA THR A 8 48.07 25.40 -17.01
C THR A 8 48.24 23.91 -16.70
N ASN A 9 48.98 23.15 -17.52
CA ASN A 9 49.11 21.69 -17.35
C ASN A 9 50.41 21.21 -16.69
N SER A 10 51.32 22.10 -16.27
CA SER A 10 52.57 21.72 -15.59
C SER A 10 52.56 21.92 -14.06
N LEU A 11 51.46 22.39 -13.47
CA LEU A 11 51.37 22.67 -12.03
C LEU A 11 50.78 21.52 -11.18
N LEU A 12 50.33 20.43 -11.81
CA LEU A 12 49.73 19.27 -11.11
C LEU A 12 50.71 18.09 -10.92
N SER A 13 52.00 18.26 -11.20
CA SER A 13 53.01 17.24 -10.91
C SER A 13 54.36 17.88 -10.60
N ALA A 14 54.59 18.23 -9.34
CA ALA A 14 55.94 18.43 -8.79
C ALA A 14 55.88 18.60 -7.26
N THR A 15 56.15 17.52 -6.54
CA THR A 15 56.67 17.55 -5.17
C THR A 15 58.09 18.11 -5.19
N ASN A 16 58.34 19.28 -4.60
CA ASN A 16 59.64 19.65 -4.01
C ASN A 16 59.61 21.01 -3.30
N GLU A 17 60.32 21.08 -2.17
CA GLU A 17 60.51 22.21 -1.25
C GLU A 17 61.05 23.51 -1.91
N ASN A 18 61.52 23.45 -3.16
CA ASN A 18 62.12 24.57 -3.88
C ASN A 18 61.13 25.68 -4.29
N ASN A 19 59.82 25.45 -4.21
CA ASN A 19 58.83 26.51 -4.43
C ASN A 19 58.63 27.43 -3.22
N LEU A 20 59.09 27.09 -2.01
CA LEU A 20 58.92 27.97 -0.84
C LEU A 20 59.70 29.30 -0.96
N GLN A 21 60.81 29.33 -1.72
CA GLN A 21 61.56 30.58 -1.98
C GLN A 21 61.03 31.34 -3.21
N LEU A 22 60.42 30.66 -4.18
CA LEU A 22 59.68 31.29 -5.30
C LEU A 22 58.27 31.76 -4.91
N ALA A 23 57.68 31.21 -3.85
CA ALA A 23 56.36 31.53 -3.30
C ALA A 23 56.32 32.84 -2.50
N SER A 24 57.42 33.59 -2.44
CA SER A 24 57.44 35.00 -2.03
C SER A 24 56.90 35.94 -3.13
N LEU A 25 56.63 35.42 -4.33
CA LEU A 25 55.85 36.12 -5.35
C LEU A 25 54.36 36.09 -4.95
N ASN A 26 53.91 37.19 -4.33
CA ASN A 26 52.54 37.53 -3.97
C ASN A 26 51.47 36.88 -4.88
N PHE A 27 50.93 35.72 -4.49
CA PHE A 27 49.71 35.19 -5.11
C PHE A 27 48.54 36.03 -4.59
N ASP A 28 48.14 37.03 -5.38
CA ASP A 28 47.09 37.97 -5.01
C ASP A 28 45.72 37.41 -5.45
N PHE A 29 44.92 36.92 -4.50
CA PHE A 29 43.59 36.34 -4.76
C PHE A 29 42.60 37.36 -5.36
N THR A 30 42.98 38.64 -5.40
CA THR A 30 42.24 39.79 -5.96
C THR A 30 42.14 39.76 -7.48
N LEU A 31 42.97 38.97 -8.18
CA LEU A 31 42.98 38.88 -9.64
C LEU A 31 41.98 37.86 -10.21
N LEU A 32 41.34 37.05 -9.34
CA LEU A 32 40.37 36.02 -9.72
C LEU A 32 38.94 36.53 -9.52
N LYS A 33 38.32 36.99 -10.63
CA LYS A 33 36.91 37.37 -10.67
C LYS A 33 36.05 36.20 -11.15
N PHE A 34 34.95 35.96 -10.45
CA PHE A 34 33.92 35.00 -10.84
C PHE A 34 32.73 35.73 -11.44
N GLU A 35 32.05 35.09 -12.39
CA GLU A 35 30.76 35.57 -12.85
C GLU A 35 29.73 35.41 -11.73
N ALA A 36 29.04 36.50 -11.38
CA ALA A 36 28.02 36.45 -10.33
C ALA A 36 26.85 35.55 -10.76
N PRO A 37 26.32 34.70 -9.86
CA PRO A 37 25.16 33.86 -10.18
C PRO A 37 23.97 34.71 -10.67
N PRO A 38 23.15 34.19 -11.59
CA PRO A 38 22.07 34.95 -12.23
C PRO A 38 21.10 35.54 -11.20
N GLU A 39 20.88 34.85 -10.08
CA GLU A 39 19.99 35.27 -9.01
C GLU A 39 20.46 36.56 -8.29
N TYR A 40 21.74 36.92 -8.36
CA TYR A 40 22.30 38.13 -7.73
C TYR A 40 22.49 39.29 -8.70
N GLN A 41 22.35 39.09 -10.01
CA GLN A 41 22.65 40.10 -11.02
C GLN A 41 21.85 41.39 -10.81
N ARG A 42 20.63 41.27 -10.26
CA ARG A 42 19.75 42.42 -10.08
C ARG A 42 20.26 43.38 -9.03
N LEU A 43 20.83 42.86 -7.94
CA LEU A 43 21.60 43.64 -6.97
C LEU A 43 22.70 44.45 -7.64
N GLY A 44 23.56 43.80 -8.44
CA GLY A 44 24.67 44.45 -9.14
C GLY A 44 24.25 45.53 -10.14
N SER A 45 23.01 45.51 -10.63
CA SER A 45 22.46 46.55 -11.52
C SER A 45 21.88 47.77 -10.78
N LEU A 46 21.47 47.59 -9.52
CA LEU A 46 20.84 48.62 -8.70
C LEU A 46 21.78 49.27 -7.68
N LEU A 47 22.97 48.69 -7.48
CA LEU A 47 24.03 49.32 -6.69
C LEU A 47 24.52 50.62 -7.36
N SER A 48 24.87 51.60 -6.52
CA SER A 48 25.52 52.82 -7.00
C SER A 48 26.88 52.50 -7.63
N ALA A 49 27.33 53.35 -8.56
CA ALA A 49 28.57 53.13 -9.29
C ALA A 49 29.78 52.94 -8.36
N ASP A 50 29.86 53.70 -7.27
CA ASP A 50 30.95 53.60 -6.29
C ASP A 50 30.90 52.29 -5.50
N ARG A 51 29.72 51.88 -5.02
CA ARG A 51 29.55 50.60 -4.29
C ARG A 51 29.84 49.40 -5.19
N LYS A 52 29.37 49.45 -6.44
CA LYS A 52 29.64 48.41 -7.43
C LYS A 52 31.13 48.29 -7.71
N LYS A 53 31.81 49.42 -7.94
CA LYS A 53 33.25 49.45 -8.15
C LYS A 53 34.02 48.93 -6.92
N ASP A 54 33.62 49.32 -5.72
CA ASP A 54 34.24 48.85 -4.47
C ASP A 54 34.07 47.33 -4.27
N ALA A 55 32.92 46.80 -4.64
CA ALA A 55 32.62 45.37 -4.57
C ALA A 55 33.28 44.53 -5.69
N GLU A 56 33.59 45.11 -6.85
CA GLU A 56 34.23 44.41 -7.97
C GLU A 56 35.76 44.55 -8.00
N GLU A 57 36.30 45.65 -7.48
CA GLU A 57 37.71 46.03 -7.62
C GLU A 57 38.31 46.68 -6.36
N GLY A 58 37.49 46.96 -5.34
CA GLY A 58 37.90 47.67 -4.13
C GLY A 58 38.27 46.75 -2.95
N PRO A 59 38.59 47.35 -1.79
CA PRO A 59 38.95 46.63 -0.56
C PRO A 59 37.92 45.58 -0.11
N VAL A 60 36.62 45.81 -0.36
CA VAL A 60 35.58 44.85 0.02
C VAL A 60 35.65 43.57 -0.83
N HIS A 61 35.97 43.70 -2.13
CA HIS A 61 36.27 42.55 -3.01
C HIS A 61 37.43 41.71 -2.46
N VAL A 62 38.54 42.38 -2.13
CA VAL A 62 39.73 41.74 -1.56
C VAL A 62 39.39 40.98 -0.28
N THR A 63 38.60 41.60 0.59
CA THR A 63 38.15 41.00 1.86
C THR A 63 37.30 39.75 1.61
N ALA A 64 36.36 39.81 0.65
CA ALA A 64 35.51 38.67 0.29
C ALA A 64 36.31 37.46 -0.24
N ARG A 65 37.31 37.71 -1.09
CA ARG A 65 38.20 36.67 -1.63
C ARG A 65 39.06 36.04 -0.54
N ARG A 66 39.69 36.86 0.32
CA ARG A 66 40.54 36.38 1.41
C ARG A 66 39.76 35.53 2.41
N LEU A 67 38.60 36.01 2.86
CA LEU A 67 37.75 35.25 3.78
C LEU A 67 37.19 33.99 3.12
N GLY A 68 36.75 34.08 1.85
CA GLY A 68 36.26 32.92 1.10
C GLY A 68 37.29 31.79 1.03
N ALA A 69 38.54 32.10 0.67
CA ALA A 69 39.62 31.12 0.62
C ALA A 69 40.01 30.57 2.01
N LEU A 70 39.98 31.41 3.06
CA LEU A 70 40.36 31.01 4.42
C LEU A 70 39.39 29.98 5.03
N PHE A 71 38.11 30.07 4.67
CA PHE A 71 37.04 29.24 5.24
C PHE A 71 36.48 28.19 4.27
N GLU A 72 36.98 28.11 3.03
CA GLU A 72 36.43 27.26 1.95
C GLU A 72 36.21 25.79 2.39
N GLU A 73 37.19 25.20 3.08
CA GLU A 73 37.14 23.81 3.57
C GLU A 73 36.06 23.55 4.64
N LEU A 74 35.52 24.60 5.26
CA LEU A 74 34.45 24.49 6.26
C LEU A 74 33.05 24.66 5.65
N VAL A 75 32.94 25.15 4.42
CA VAL A 75 31.64 25.48 3.82
C VAL A 75 30.88 24.21 3.41
N PRO A 76 29.65 23.96 3.93
CA PRO A 76 28.84 22.85 3.49
C PRO A 76 28.27 23.08 2.08
N ARG A 77 28.00 22.00 1.35
CA ARG A 77 27.41 22.07 0.01
C ARG A 77 25.93 22.45 0.12
N ALA A 78 25.59 23.68 -0.27
CA ALA A 78 24.23 24.25 -0.17
C ALA A 78 23.83 25.08 -1.41
N PRO A 79 23.72 24.45 -2.60
CA PRO A 79 23.40 25.15 -3.84
C PRO A 79 21.97 25.72 -3.89
N LEU A 80 20.96 25.04 -3.33
CA LEU A 80 19.58 25.55 -3.31
C LEU A 80 19.47 26.78 -2.41
N LEU A 81 20.14 26.78 -1.26
CA LEU A 81 20.22 27.93 -0.35
C LEU A 81 20.85 29.13 -1.04
N VAL A 82 21.99 28.97 -1.71
CA VAL A 82 22.65 30.08 -2.41
C VAL A 82 21.75 30.68 -3.49
N LYS A 83 21.04 29.82 -4.22
CA LYS A 83 20.07 30.23 -5.24
C LYS A 83 18.87 30.97 -4.63
N ALA A 84 18.25 30.41 -3.60
CA ALA A 84 17.10 31.00 -2.92
C ALA A 84 17.45 32.33 -2.25
N PHE A 85 18.60 32.40 -1.58
CA PHE A 85 19.11 33.63 -0.97
C PHE A 85 19.39 34.70 -2.03
N GLY A 86 20.00 34.36 -3.16
CA GLY A 86 20.20 35.29 -4.27
C GLY A 86 18.88 35.82 -4.84
N THR A 87 17.92 34.92 -5.04
CA THR A 87 16.59 35.28 -5.53
C THR A 87 15.91 36.25 -4.56
N ARG A 88 15.97 35.97 -3.26
CA ARG A 88 15.47 36.87 -2.21
C ARG A 88 16.19 38.21 -2.20
N VAL A 89 17.52 38.23 -2.36
CA VAL A 89 18.32 39.47 -2.44
C VAL A 89 17.83 40.34 -3.59
N SER A 90 17.60 39.75 -4.77
CA SER A 90 17.03 40.47 -5.93
C SER A 90 15.63 41.01 -5.65
N GLU A 91 14.74 40.22 -5.05
CA GLU A 91 13.39 40.68 -4.66
C GLU A 91 13.42 41.85 -3.66
N VAL A 92 14.34 41.82 -2.68
CA VAL A 92 14.49 42.88 -1.68
C VAL A 92 14.90 44.20 -2.33
N VAL A 93 15.88 44.19 -3.25
CA VAL A 93 16.32 45.43 -3.90
C VAL A 93 15.33 45.98 -4.91
N GLU A 94 14.49 45.12 -5.50
CA GLU A 94 13.41 45.53 -6.40
C GLU A 94 12.20 46.10 -5.66
N THR A 95 12.12 45.91 -4.34
CA THR A 95 11.04 46.45 -3.53
C THR A 95 11.06 47.99 -3.56
N PRO A 96 9.95 48.66 -3.93
CA PRO A 96 9.91 50.11 -4.08
C PRO A 96 10.36 50.85 -2.81
N GLY A 97 11.31 51.78 -2.96
CA GLY A 97 11.81 52.61 -1.86
C GLY A 97 12.90 51.96 -0.98
N ILE A 98 13.38 50.77 -1.33
CA ILE A 98 14.52 50.12 -0.67
C ILE A 98 15.85 50.52 -1.30
N SER A 99 15.96 50.41 -2.63
CA SER A 99 17.17 50.82 -3.37
C SER A 99 16.87 51.92 -4.41
N PRO A 100 16.44 53.12 -3.99
CA PRO A 100 16.27 54.25 -4.92
C PRO A 100 17.60 54.61 -5.58
N GLN A 101 17.53 55.01 -6.86
CA GLN A 101 18.70 55.61 -7.52
C GLN A 101 18.96 57.01 -6.96
N GLY A 102 20.24 57.31 -6.74
CA GLY A 102 20.68 58.66 -6.41
C GLY A 102 20.19 59.67 -7.45
N SER A 103 19.89 60.86 -6.98
CA SER A 103 19.56 62.00 -7.84
C SER A 103 20.29 63.25 -7.33
N ILE A 104 20.38 64.26 -8.19
CA ILE A 104 21.01 65.56 -7.90
C ILE A 104 20.46 66.20 -6.61
N LEU A 105 19.21 65.90 -6.24
CA LEU A 105 18.57 66.39 -4.99
C LEU A 105 19.26 65.88 -3.71
N HIS A 106 20.01 64.79 -3.80
CA HIS A 106 20.76 64.20 -2.68
C HIS A 106 22.17 64.81 -2.52
N GLY A 107 22.56 65.73 -3.41
CA GLY A 107 23.83 66.46 -3.34
C GLY A 107 25.06 65.55 -3.25
N PRO A 108 26.04 65.82 -2.37
CA PRO A 108 27.30 65.06 -2.31
C PRO A 108 27.12 63.58 -1.91
N PHE A 109 25.93 63.21 -1.42
CA PHE A 109 25.59 61.86 -0.98
C PHE A 109 24.88 61.02 -2.05
N GLU A 110 24.61 61.58 -3.24
CA GLU A 110 23.93 60.90 -4.36
C GLU A 110 24.45 59.47 -4.61
N ARG A 111 25.77 59.32 -4.63
CA ARG A 111 26.51 58.06 -4.82
C ARG A 111 26.39 57.03 -3.69
N TYR A 112 25.80 57.39 -2.55
CA TYR A 112 25.57 56.50 -1.40
C TYR A 112 24.09 56.19 -1.16
N VAL A 113 23.20 56.76 -1.99
CA VAL A 113 21.75 56.52 -1.93
C VAL A 113 21.44 55.10 -2.42
N GLY A 114 20.53 54.42 -1.72
CA GLY A 114 20.12 53.04 -2.02
C GLY A 114 20.59 52.03 -0.98
N ALA A 115 20.16 50.77 -1.14
CA ALA A 115 20.55 49.69 -0.24
C ALA A 115 22.06 49.41 -0.33
N ASP A 116 22.69 49.12 0.80
CA ASP A 116 24.10 48.72 0.84
C ASP A 116 24.19 47.20 0.74
N GLY A 117 24.45 46.71 -0.47
CA GLY A 117 24.76 45.30 -0.73
C GLY A 117 26.20 45.11 -1.21
N THR A 118 27.13 45.99 -0.79
CA THR A 118 28.52 45.98 -1.26
C THR A 118 29.21 44.65 -0.93
N ALA A 119 29.11 44.18 0.32
CA ALA A 119 29.66 42.87 0.73
C ALA A 119 28.99 41.68 0.02
N LEU A 120 27.68 41.76 -0.24
CA LEU A 120 26.94 40.72 -0.98
C LEU A 120 27.37 40.62 -2.44
N TRP A 121 27.49 41.75 -3.14
CA TRP A 121 27.96 41.77 -4.52
C TRP A 121 29.44 41.36 -4.62
N ALA A 122 30.27 41.78 -3.67
CA ALA A 122 31.65 41.34 -3.56
C ALA A 122 31.72 39.82 -3.36
N ALA A 123 30.88 39.25 -2.50
CA ALA A 123 30.78 37.81 -2.31
C ALA A 123 30.34 37.07 -3.59
N ALA A 124 29.28 37.55 -4.25
CA ALA A 124 28.74 36.95 -5.47
C ALA A 124 29.75 36.92 -6.62
N THR A 125 30.60 37.95 -6.74
CA THR A 125 31.69 38.04 -7.73
C THR A 125 32.99 37.35 -7.28
N SER A 126 33.01 36.77 -6.08
CA SER A 126 34.17 36.11 -5.46
C SER A 126 34.04 34.59 -5.34
N GLY A 127 32.85 34.02 -5.60
CA GLY A 127 32.59 32.58 -5.62
C GLY A 127 31.74 32.07 -4.45
N PHE A 128 31.41 30.77 -4.49
CA PHE A 128 30.49 30.13 -3.56
C PHE A 128 30.91 30.26 -2.09
N ALA A 129 32.19 30.04 -1.77
CA ALA A 129 32.70 30.14 -0.41
C ALA A 129 32.54 31.57 0.16
N SER A 130 32.74 32.60 -0.67
CA SER A 130 32.54 34.00 -0.26
C SER A 130 31.07 34.32 0.00
N ILE A 131 30.12 33.74 -0.75
CA ILE A 131 28.68 33.86 -0.47
C ILE A 131 28.34 33.22 0.88
N ALA A 132 28.87 32.03 1.15
CA ALA A 132 28.68 31.36 2.43
C ALA A 132 29.23 32.19 3.61
N ILE A 133 30.37 32.86 3.42
CA ILE A 133 30.93 33.79 4.40
C ILE A 133 30.07 35.05 4.57
N CYS A 134 29.42 35.53 3.52
CA CYS A 134 28.45 36.60 3.63
C CYS A 134 27.21 36.17 4.43
N LEU A 135 26.76 34.91 4.29
CA LEU A 135 25.70 34.33 5.13
C LEU A 135 26.11 34.29 6.61
N LEU A 136 27.37 33.94 6.91
CA LEU A 136 27.94 34.02 8.26
C LEU A 136 27.96 35.47 8.78
N ALA A 137 28.35 36.44 7.94
CA ALA A 137 28.32 37.86 8.31
C ALA A 137 26.89 38.32 8.68
N CYS A 138 25.87 37.86 7.94
CA CYS A 138 24.48 38.13 8.28
C CYS A 138 24.07 37.52 9.64
N LEU A 139 24.50 36.29 9.95
CA LEU A 139 24.26 35.69 11.27
C LEU A 139 24.89 36.55 12.38
N LEU A 140 26.19 36.87 12.26
CA LEU A 140 26.90 37.67 13.26
C LEU A 140 26.29 39.07 13.44
N ALA A 141 25.92 39.71 12.34
CA ALA A 141 25.32 41.04 12.35
C ALA A 141 23.91 41.05 12.97
N ARG A 142 23.17 39.94 12.91
CA ARG A 142 21.86 39.79 13.54
C ARG A 142 21.98 39.57 15.06
N THR A 143 22.98 38.81 15.51
CA THR A 143 23.10 38.40 16.92
C THR A 143 23.85 39.41 17.79
N TRP A 144 24.90 40.06 17.27
CA TRP A 144 25.77 40.97 18.05
C TRP A 144 25.80 42.39 17.47
N ASP A 145 26.08 43.39 18.31
CA ASP A 145 26.37 44.74 17.83
C ASP A 145 27.72 44.82 17.11
N ALA A 146 27.93 45.90 16.36
CA ALA A 146 29.06 46.05 15.45
C ALA A 146 30.43 45.89 16.13
N LYS A 147 30.60 46.36 17.38
CA LYS A 147 31.90 46.27 18.07
C LYS A 147 32.22 44.83 18.46
N HIS A 148 31.23 44.12 18.98
CA HIS A 148 31.37 42.72 19.37
C HIS A 148 31.50 41.80 18.14
N ALA A 149 30.68 41.99 17.10
CA ALA A 149 30.80 41.22 15.85
C ALA A 149 32.18 41.38 15.20
N THR A 150 32.74 42.59 15.20
CA THR A 150 34.11 42.83 14.71
C THR A 150 35.15 42.08 15.55
N ALA A 151 35.00 42.03 16.88
CA ALA A 151 35.91 41.28 17.74
C ALA A 151 35.82 39.77 17.48
N LEU A 152 34.60 39.25 17.28
CA LEU A 152 34.38 37.85 16.90
C LEU A 152 35.00 37.52 15.55
N TRP A 153 34.87 38.39 14.55
CA TRP A 153 35.55 38.21 13.26
C TRP A 153 37.07 38.11 13.40
N VAL A 154 37.68 38.95 14.23
CA VAL A 154 39.12 38.88 14.51
C VAL A 154 39.48 37.53 15.14
N GLU A 155 38.70 37.09 16.14
CA GLU A 155 38.90 35.77 16.78
C GLU A 155 38.74 34.61 15.79
N LEU A 156 37.70 34.62 14.95
CA LEU A 156 37.42 33.59 13.94
C LEU A 156 38.56 33.48 12.92
N VAL A 157 39.05 34.62 12.42
CA VAL A 157 40.16 34.66 11.47
C VAL A 157 41.44 34.16 12.11
N ASP A 158 41.78 34.63 13.31
CA ASP A 158 43.00 34.22 14.01
C ASP A 158 42.99 32.73 14.35
N GLN A 159 41.85 32.21 14.83
CA GLN A 159 41.73 30.80 15.17
C GLN A 159 41.78 29.91 13.92
N ARG A 160 41.10 30.29 12.84
CA ARG A 160 41.14 29.51 11.58
C ARG A 160 42.52 29.48 10.96
N LYS A 161 43.28 30.58 11.03
CA LYS A 161 44.68 30.63 10.59
C LYS A 161 45.55 29.64 11.36
N ARG A 162 45.43 29.61 12.69
CA ARG A 162 46.16 28.65 13.53
C ARG A 162 45.80 27.20 13.21
N GLU A 163 44.53 26.91 12.93
CA GLU A 163 44.11 25.55 12.53
C GLU A 163 44.77 25.11 11.23
N ILE A 164 44.84 25.99 10.24
CA ILE A 164 45.46 25.73 8.94
C ILE A 164 46.97 25.54 9.09
N GLU A 165 47.63 26.41 9.85
CA GLU A 165 49.08 26.33 10.13
C GLU A 165 49.42 25.03 10.86
N LYS A 166 48.67 24.69 11.90
CA LYS A 166 48.85 23.44 12.66
C LYS A 166 48.59 22.20 11.78
N ALA A 167 47.53 22.19 10.98
CA ALA A 167 47.23 21.08 10.08
C ALA A 167 48.35 20.88 9.04
N PHE A 168 48.95 21.96 8.55
CA PHE A 168 50.09 21.90 7.64
C PHE A 168 51.33 21.31 8.32
N GLU A 169 51.62 21.73 9.56
CA GLU A 169 52.72 21.19 10.37
C GLU A 169 52.55 19.70 10.70
N GLU A 170 51.32 19.25 10.99
CA GLU A 170 51.05 17.87 11.43
C GLU A 170 50.88 16.88 10.26
N THR A 171 50.22 17.29 9.18
CA THR A 171 49.77 16.35 8.12
C THR A 171 50.27 16.69 6.72
N SER A 172 50.83 17.89 6.48
CA SER A 172 51.30 18.36 5.16
C SER A 172 50.26 18.27 4.01
N LEU A 173 48.99 18.01 4.31
CA LEU A 173 47.89 17.79 3.35
C LEU A 173 46.87 18.94 3.38
N VAL A 174 47.36 20.17 3.32
CA VAL A 174 46.50 21.38 3.30
C VAL A 174 46.45 21.94 1.89
N SER A 175 45.29 22.42 1.46
CA SER A 175 45.15 23.05 0.15
C SER A 175 46.08 24.27 0.05
N PRO A 176 46.84 24.44 -1.07
CA PRO A 176 47.72 25.60 -1.23
C PRO A 176 46.96 26.92 -1.04
N ALA A 177 45.72 27.01 -1.53
CA ALA A 177 44.86 28.17 -1.37
C ALA A 177 44.58 28.53 0.11
N ALA A 178 44.25 27.55 0.95
CA ALA A 178 44.04 27.76 2.38
C ALA A 178 45.34 28.21 3.06
N LEU A 179 46.47 27.56 2.79
CA LEU A 179 47.77 27.93 3.36
C LEU A 179 48.20 29.35 2.96
N PHE A 180 48.02 29.73 1.69
CA PHE A 180 48.31 31.08 1.21
C PHE A 180 47.39 32.11 1.85
N SER A 181 46.09 31.83 1.98
CA SER A 181 45.13 32.73 2.62
C SER A 181 45.42 32.95 4.11
N ALA A 182 45.91 31.91 4.82
CA ALA A 182 46.24 32.01 6.24
C ALA A 182 47.39 32.98 6.51
N ARG A 183 48.37 33.05 5.60
CA ARG A 183 49.53 33.95 5.67
C ARG A 183 49.21 35.40 5.28
N GLN A 184 48.02 35.68 4.73
CA GLN A 184 47.63 37.04 4.35
C GLN A 184 47.02 37.81 5.54
N GLY A 185 47.40 39.09 5.68
CA GLY A 185 46.80 39.97 6.68
C GLY A 185 45.36 40.35 6.32
N ILE A 186 44.45 40.26 7.29
CA ILE A 186 43.11 40.87 7.23
C ILE A 186 43.01 41.79 8.44
N SER A 187 42.91 43.09 8.18
CA SER A 187 42.88 44.10 9.23
C SER A 187 41.51 44.14 9.93
N ARG A 188 41.51 44.57 11.19
CA ARG A 188 40.28 44.81 11.95
C ARG A 188 39.34 45.81 11.25
N TYR A 189 39.91 46.77 10.51
CA TYR A 189 39.14 47.76 9.75
C TYR A 189 38.40 47.13 8.55
N GLU A 190 39.07 46.26 7.80
CA GLU A 190 38.44 45.50 6.70
C GLU A 190 37.29 44.62 7.21
N LEU A 191 37.49 43.92 8.34
CA LEU A 191 36.44 43.11 8.99
C LEU A 191 35.26 43.97 9.46
N ALA A 192 35.53 45.16 10.00
CA ALA A 192 34.49 46.10 10.42
C ALA A 192 33.68 46.62 9.22
N GLN A 193 34.33 46.91 8.08
CA GLN A 193 33.64 47.30 6.85
C GLN A 193 32.76 46.16 6.31
N TRP A 194 33.27 44.93 6.34
CA TRP A 194 32.53 43.72 5.94
C TRP A 194 31.25 43.52 6.76
N ASP A 195 31.35 43.52 8.11
CA ASP A 195 30.19 43.42 9.01
C ASP A 195 29.21 44.59 8.81
N ASN A 196 29.73 45.82 8.67
CA ASN A 196 28.88 47.00 8.54
C ASN A 196 28.04 46.98 7.26
N SER A 197 28.60 46.50 6.14
CA SER A 197 27.83 46.32 4.90
C SER A 197 26.76 45.24 5.06
N ALA A 198 27.08 44.08 5.66
CA ALA A 198 26.09 43.03 5.97
C ALA A 198 24.96 43.53 6.89
N ARG A 199 25.30 44.33 7.91
CA ARG A 199 24.31 44.93 8.83
C ARG A 199 23.42 45.96 8.15
N SER A 200 23.99 46.78 7.27
CA SER A 200 23.25 47.76 6.47
C SER A 200 22.29 47.06 5.49
N TRP A 201 22.73 45.95 4.91
CA TRP A 201 21.89 45.06 4.12
C TRP A 201 20.71 44.52 4.93
N LEU A 202 20.94 43.93 6.11
CA LEU A 202 19.88 43.37 6.95
C LEU A 202 18.77 44.39 7.26
N ARG A 203 19.14 45.66 7.51
CA ARG A 203 18.16 46.74 7.74
C ARG A 203 17.31 47.02 6.51
N SER A 204 17.90 46.94 5.32
CA SER A 204 17.19 47.12 4.05
C SER A 204 16.22 45.96 3.80
N ALA A 205 16.68 44.73 4.07
CA ALA A 205 15.87 43.52 3.95
C ALA A 205 14.73 43.46 4.99
N ASP A 206 14.97 43.89 6.23
CA ASP A 206 13.93 44.00 7.27
C ASP A 206 12.82 44.97 6.85
N LYS A 207 13.18 46.09 6.21
CA LYS A 207 12.21 47.06 5.69
C LYS A 207 11.43 46.49 4.49
N ALA A 208 12.09 45.73 3.62
CA ALA A 208 11.44 45.08 2.47
C ALA A 208 10.46 43.97 2.89
N LYS A 209 10.81 43.21 3.95
CA LYS A 209 10.07 42.05 4.46
C LYS A 209 9.43 42.31 5.82
N ALA A 210 8.89 43.51 6.00
CA ALA A 210 8.39 43.98 7.29
C ALA A 210 7.26 43.09 7.83
N PHE A 211 6.40 42.53 6.97
CA PHE A 211 5.34 41.61 7.38
C PHE A 211 5.91 40.32 7.95
N GLU A 212 6.76 39.63 7.19
CA GLU A 212 7.36 38.35 7.58
C GLU A 212 8.22 38.52 8.83
N VAL A 213 9.02 39.59 8.90
CA VAL A 213 9.83 39.92 10.08
C VAL A 213 8.96 40.19 11.31
N THR A 214 7.86 40.92 11.17
CA THR A 214 6.95 41.19 12.30
C THR A 214 6.27 39.91 12.78
N GLN A 215 5.72 39.11 11.86
CA GLN A 215 5.09 37.83 12.17
C GLN A 215 6.08 36.87 12.85
N PHE A 216 7.30 36.76 12.31
CA PHE A 216 8.35 35.91 12.87
C PHE A 216 8.80 36.38 14.26
N SER A 217 8.87 37.69 14.49
CA SER A 217 9.23 38.24 15.81
C SER A 217 8.21 37.90 16.90
N LEU A 218 6.92 37.77 16.56
CA LEU A 218 5.89 37.31 17.49
C LEU A 218 6.11 35.85 17.88
N ILE A 219 6.57 35.03 16.95
CA ILE A 219 6.87 33.62 17.20
C ILE A 219 8.11 33.51 18.11
N GLN A 220 9.21 34.20 17.77
CA GLN A 220 10.44 34.18 18.57
C GLN A 220 10.25 34.68 20.01
N ARG A 221 9.34 35.63 20.25
CA ARG A 221 9.04 36.13 21.60
C ARG A 221 8.27 35.13 22.47
N ASN A 222 7.57 34.19 21.85
CA ASN A 222 6.71 33.22 22.53
C ASN A 222 7.34 31.83 22.67
N ILE A 223 8.58 31.65 22.17
CA ILE A 223 9.28 30.36 22.14
C ILE A 223 10.65 30.54 22.82
N ASP A 224 10.96 29.68 23.79
CA ASP A 224 12.26 29.65 24.45
C ASP A 224 13.15 28.57 23.84
N LEU A 225 13.98 28.95 22.87
CA LEU A 225 14.95 28.07 22.21
C LEU A 225 16.34 28.72 22.20
N PRO A 226 17.23 28.36 23.14
CA PRO A 226 18.58 28.90 23.17
C PRO A 226 19.42 28.39 22.00
N LEU A 227 20.47 29.14 21.65
CA LEU A 227 21.49 28.66 20.71
C LEU A 227 22.35 27.56 21.36
N PRO A 228 22.86 26.59 20.59
CA PRO A 228 23.78 25.56 21.09
C PRO A 228 25.02 26.15 21.77
N SER A 229 25.47 25.53 22.86
CA SER A 229 26.66 25.94 23.60
C SER A 229 27.67 24.78 23.67
N HIS A 230 28.78 24.91 22.94
CA HIS A 230 29.99 24.07 23.00
C HIS A 230 31.13 24.79 23.72
N SER A 231 32.30 24.14 23.76
CA SER A 231 33.47 24.50 24.57
C SER A 231 34.08 25.87 24.28
N THR A 232 33.96 26.40 23.07
CA THR A 232 34.55 27.69 22.68
C THR A 232 33.65 28.46 21.73
N THR A 233 33.78 29.79 21.73
CA THR A 233 33.03 30.71 20.86
C THR A 233 33.22 30.39 19.37
N TYR A 234 34.46 30.10 18.97
CA TYR A 234 34.79 29.67 17.60
C TYR A 234 33.98 28.43 17.17
N VAL A 235 34.02 27.37 17.98
CA VAL A 235 33.31 26.11 17.68
C VAL A 235 31.80 26.34 17.60
N ASN A 236 31.25 27.18 18.49
CA ASN A 236 29.83 27.52 18.49
C ASN A 236 29.40 28.21 17.19
N ILE A 237 30.11 29.25 16.79
CA ILE A 237 29.76 30.01 15.59
C ILE A 237 29.88 29.13 14.34
N VAL A 238 30.96 28.34 14.23
CA VAL A 238 31.16 27.44 13.08
C VAL A 238 30.08 26.36 13.04
N HIS A 239 29.70 25.79 14.18
CA HIS A 239 28.64 24.79 14.26
C HIS A 239 27.27 25.36 13.84
N VAL A 240 26.85 26.48 14.44
CA VAL A 240 25.59 27.17 14.13
C VAL A 240 25.51 27.54 12.65
N TRP A 241 26.60 28.07 12.08
CA TRP A 241 26.67 28.43 10.67
C TRP A 241 26.51 27.21 9.74
N LYS A 242 27.22 26.12 10.01
CA LYS A 242 27.12 24.89 9.21
C LYS A 242 25.72 24.27 9.30
N GLN A 243 25.19 24.12 10.52
CA GLN A 243 23.86 23.56 10.75
C GLN A 243 22.77 24.40 10.07
N ALA A 244 22.81 25.72 10.21
CA ALA A 244 21.87 26.63 9.55
C ALA A 244 21.89 26.45 8.02
N MET A 245 23.08 26.36 7.41
CA MET A 245 23.21 26.20 5.96
C MET A 245 22.64 24.86 5.49
N GLN A 246 22.97 23.77 6.17
CA GLN A 246 22.51 22.43 5.82
C GLN A 246 20.99 22.28 6.02
N GLY A 247 20.43 22.84 7.10
CA GLY A 247 19.00 22.71 7.37
C GLY A 247 18.12 23.54 6.43
N LEU A 248 18.54 24.76 6.06
CA LEU A 248 17.78 25.50 5.02
C LEU A 248 17.92 24.85 3.64
N GLU A 249 19.07 24.26 3.30
CA GLU A 249 19.20 23.46 2.07
C GLU A 249 18.18 22.32 2.05
N ALA A 250 18.02 21.60 3.18
CA ALA A 250 17.05 20.51 3.31
C ALA A 250 15.59 20.99 3.23
N LEU A 251 15.24 22.10 3.88
CA LEU A 251 13.90 22.68 3.77
C LEU A 251 13.59 23.13 2.33
N LEU A 252 14.56 23.71 1.63
CA LEU A 252 14.43 24.11 0.23
C LEU A 252 14.33 22.89 -0.72
N SER A 253 14.87 21.73 -0.34
CA SER A 253 14.64 20.47 -1.07
C SER A 253 13.29 19.80 -0.77
N GLY A 254 12.47 20.38 0.12
CA GLY A 254 11.16 19.86 0.51
C GLY A 254 11.19 18.87 1.66
N THR A 255 12.31 18.78 2.38
CA THR A 255 12.46 17.92 3.55
C THR A 255 11.94 18.64 4.80
N PRO A 256 10.90 18.14 5.47
CA PRO A 256 10.42 18.76 6.71
C PRO A 256 11.39 18.50 7.87
N LEU A 257 11.61 19.52 8.71
CA LEU A 257 12.58 19.47 9.82
C LEU A 257 11.94 19.79 11.17
N LEU A 258 12.45 19.16 12.23
CA LEU A 258 12.23 19.57 13.61
C LEU A 258 13.28 20.63 14.01
N VAL A 259 12.81 21.73 14.58
CA VAL A 259 13.62 22.82 15.12
C VAL A 259 13.76 22.60 16.62
N SER A 260 14.93 22.13 17.02
CA SER A 260 15.24 21.74 18.41
C SER A 260 16.02 22.80 19.18
N ASP A 261 16.57 23.80 18.48
CA ASP A 261 17.34 24.92 19.06
C ASP A 261 17.15 26.23 18.27
N GLY A 262 17.77 27.32 18.74
CA GLY A 262 17.65 28.65 18.15
C GLY A 262 18.35 28.85 16.79
N THR A 263 19.09 27.87 16.27
CA THR A 263 19.93 28.00 15.06
C THR A 263 19.11 28.34 13.83
N PHE A 264 18.05 27.58 13.56
CA PHE A 264 17.19 27.82 12.39
C PHE A 264 16.42 29.12 12.51
N LEU A 265 16.02 29.50 13.73
CA LEU A 265 15.32 30.77 13.95
C LEU A 265 16.22 31.97 13.64
N LEU A 266 17.50 31.88 14.04
CA LEU A 266 18.50 32.87 13.68
C LEU A 266 18.73 32.91 12.17
N ALA A 267 18.79 31.75 11.50
CA ALA A 267 18.98 31.66 10.06
C ALA A 267 17.81 32.27 9.26
N PHE A 268 16.56 31.94 9.59
CA PHE A 268 15.37 32.47 8.92
C PHE A 268 15.33 34.00 8.96
N SER A 269 15.61 34.57 10.13
CA SER A 269 15.67 36.03 10.31
C SER A 269 16.90 36.67 9.68
N SER A 270 18.05 35.99 9.62
CA SER A 270 19.29 36.55 9.08
C SER A 270 19.36 36.50 7.55
N TRP A 271 18.67 35.55 6.92
CA TRP A 271 18.72 35.35 5.48
C TRP A 271 17.39 35.71 4.79
N HIS A 272 16.37 36.10 5.55
CA HIS A 272 15.04 36.50 5.08
C HIS A 272 14.36 35.41 4.24
N LEU A 273 14.57 34.15 4.64
CA LEU A 273 13.92 32.97 4.07
C LEU A 273 13.00 32.41 5.14
N PHE A 274 11.69 32.42 4.88
CA PHE A 274 10.68 32.15 5.90
C PHE A 274 9.84 30.93 5.51
N PRO A 275 10.25 29.70 5.88
CA PRO A 275 9.41 28.53 5.67
C PRO A 275 8.14 28.62 6.52
N ASP A 276 7.08 27.93 6.09
CA ASP A 276 5.89 27.77 6.93
C ASP A 276 6.25 26.97 8.20
N LEU A 277 5.75 27.41 9.36
CA LEU A 277 6.09 26.84 10.66
C LEU A 277 4.88 26.18 11.34
N ILE A 278 5.09 25.04 11.98
CA ILE A 278 4.15 24.38 12.89
C ILE A 278 4.70 24.57 14.31
N VAL A 279 4.04 25.40 15.12
CA VAL A 279 4.48 25.73 16.49
C VAL A 279 3.67 24.91 17.50
N LEU A 280 4.35 24.01 18.21
CA LEU A 280 3.75 23.14 19.23
C LEU A 280 3.80 23.85 20.61
N GLY A 281 2.72 24.53 20.98
CA GLY A 281 2.57 25.20 22.29
C GLY A 281 1.32 24.74 23.04
N GLN A 282 0.75 25.57 23.94
CA GLN A 282 -0.54 25.28 24.58
C GLN A 282 -1.66 25.02 23.55
N GLU A 283 -1.65 25.80 22.48
CA GLU A 283 -2.41 25.50 21.27
C GLU A 283 -1.42 25.34 20.13
N THR A 284 -1.62 24.31 19.30
CA THR A 284 -0.82 24.16 18.09
C THR A 284 -1.19 25.24 17.08
N LYS A 285 -0.21 26.02 16.64
CA LYS A 285 -0.42 27.14 15.71
C LYS A 285 0.39 26.98 14.44
N ASN A 286 -0.29 27.05 13.30
CA ASN A 286 0.33 27.07 11.99
C ASN A 286 0.61 28.51 11.57
N ALA A 287 1.89 28.88 11.51
CA ALA A 287 2.32 30.18 11.02
C ALA A 287 2.67 30.08 9.54
N SER A 288 1.76 30.54 8.68
CA SER A 288 1.98 30.57 7.24
C SER A 288 2.67 31.86 6.82
N PHE A 289 3.86 31.74 6.24
CA PHE A 289 4.61 32.82 5.62
C PHE A 289 4.39 32.86 4.11
N ARG A 290 3.97 31.73 3.50
CA ARG A 290 3.67 31.60 2.05
C ARG A 290 4.83 32.04 1.16
N ASP A 291 6.04 31.76 1.63
CA ASP A 291 7.26 32.06 0.89
C ASP A 291 7.38 31.11 -0.32
N LYS A 292 7.26 31.65 -1.53
CA LYS A 292 7.26 30.89 -2.79
C LYS A 292 8.58 30.18 -3.08
N LEU A 293 9.64 30.51 -2.34
CA LEU A 293 10.95 29.87 -2.46
C LEU A 293 10.97 28.47 -1.84
N PHE A 294 10.04 28.17 -0.92
CA PHE A 294 9.93 26.85 -0.32
C PHE A 294 8.85 26.00 -1.03
N PRO A 295 9.13 24.73 -1.34
CA PRO A 295 8.09 23.81 -1.77
C PRO A 295 7.11 23.50 -0.62
N PRO A 296 5.87 23.06 -0.91
CA PRO A 296 4.85 22.75 0.11
C PRO A 296 5.32 21.83 1.26
N GLY A 297 6.19 20.86 0.98
CA GLY A 297 6.75 19.95 1.98
C GLY A 297 7.87 20.51 2.85
N GLY A 298 8.46 21.65 2.47
CA GLY A 298 9.57 22.31 3.16
C GLY A 298 9.13 23.08 4.42
N LYS A 299 8.49 22.40 5.36
CA LYS A 299 7.96 22.99 6.61
C LYS A 299 8.83 22.67 7.81
N ALA A 300 8.89 23.59 8.75
CA ALA A 300 9.63 23.39 9.99
C ALA A 300 8.67 23.30 11.19
N THR A 301 8.83 22.25 11.99
CA THR A 301 8.09 22.02 13.24
C THR A 301 8.92 22.52 14.41
N ILE A 302 8.36 23.31 15.32
CA ILE A 302 9.04 23.82 16.50
C ILE A 302 8.50 23.12 17.76
N GLY A 303 9.36 22.38 18.45
CA GLY A 303 9.09 21.76 19.75
C GLY A 303 9.81 22.52 20.88
N ALA A 304 9.13 22.73 22.00
CA ALA A 304 9.65 23.50 23.13
C ALA A 304 10.28 22.57 24.19
N GLU A 305 11.46 22.02 23.88
CA GLU A 305 12.55 21.69 24.83
C GLU A 305 13.66 20.89 24.09
N PRO A 306 14.95 21.21 24.29
CA PRO A 306 16.03 20.41 23.72
C PRO A 306 15.99 19.01 24.31
N THR A 307 15.78 18.00 23.47
CA THR A 307 15.76 16.60 23.85
C THR A 307 17.13 16.21 24.41
N SER A 308 17.29 16.25 25.73
CA SER A 308 18.55 15.96 26.43
C SER A 308 19.04 14.51 26.29
N ALA A 309 18.35 13.68 25.52
CA ALA A 309 18.59 12.24 25.44
C ALA A 309 18.77 11.65 24.03
N ARG A 310 18.75 12.45 22.95
CA ARG A 310 18.88 11.90 21.58
C ARG A 310 19.88 12.65 20.72
N SER A 311 21.02 12.00 20.53
CA SER A 311 22.23 12.39 19.79
C SER A 311 23.20 13.32 20.54
N PRO A 312 24.40 12.83 20.92
CA PRO A 312 25.54 13.65 21.34
C PRO A 312 26.07 14.57 20.21
N PHE A 313 25.59 14.40 18.98
CA PHE A 313 25.95 15.17 17.81
C PHE A 313 24.70 15.85 17.24
N GLY A 314 24.53 17.14 17.54
CA GLY A 314 23.40 17.97 17.07
C GLY A 314 23.32 18.02 15.55
N GLY A 315 22.63 17.05 14.97
CA GLY A 315 22.36 16.92 13.54
C GLY A 315 20.93 17.31 13.19
N LEU A 316 20.67 17.50 11.89
CA LEU A 316 19.34 17.81 11.36
C LEU A 316 18.35 16.70 11.69
N GLN A 317 17.27 17.02 12.40
CA GLN A 317 16.23 16.08 12.75
C GLN A 317 15.06 16.21 11.76
N TRP A 318 14.80 15.15 11.00
CA TRP A 318 13.58 15.06 10.19
C TRP A 318 12.37 14.87 11.11
N SER A 319 11.25 15.54 10.84
CA SER A 319 10.00 15.23 11.54
C SER A 319 8.75 15.38 10.68
N LEU A 320 7.78 14.50 10.92
CA LEU A 320 6.43 14.56 10.37
C LEU A 320 5.41 14.42 11.50
N ALA A 321 4.56 15.43 11.68
CA ALA A 321 3.49 15.40 12.66
C ALA A 321 2.22 14.73 12.09
N PHE A 322 1.90 13.51 12.54
CA PHE A 322 0.77 12.73 12.01
C PHE A 322 -0.60 13.38 12.25
N SER A 323 -0.79 14.03 13.41
CA SER A 323 -1.99 14.82 13.74
C SER A 323 -2.21 16.01 12.79
N HIS A 324 -1.21 16.34 11.97
CA HIS A 324 -1.14 17.56 11.17
C HIS A 324 -0.85 17.28 9.69
N LEU A 325 -1.04 16.05 9.22
CA LEU A 325 -0.83 15.64 7.82
C LEU A 325 -1.50 16.57 6.80
N LYS A 326 -2.73 17.03 7.07
CA LYS A 326 -3.46 17.97 6.20
C LYS A 326 -2.73 19.30 5.95
N PHE A 327 -1.75 19.63 6.79
CA PHE A 327 -1.00 20.88 6.71
C PHE A 327 0.32 20.76 5.93
N TYR A 328 0.77 19.56 5.55
CA TYR A 328 1.99 19.40 4.74
C TYR A 328 1.76 19.61 3.23
N GLY A 329 0.54 19.99 2.85
CA GLY A 329 0.15 20.36 1.47
C GLY A 329 -0.27 19.16 0.62
N ASP A 330 -0.89 19.45 -0.52
CA ASP A 330 -1.20 18.43 -1.52
C ASP A 330 0.11 17.85 -2.10
N PRO A 331 0.10 16.58 -2.55
CA PRO A 331 1.24 15.93 -3.19
C PRO A 331 1.94 16.81 -4.21
N VAL A 332 3.22 17.10 -4.02
CA VAL A 332 4.05 17.54 -5.13
C VAL A 332 4.46 16.29 -5.88
N LEU A 333 3.72 15.96 -6.94
CA LEU A 333 4.13 14.94 -7.91
C LEU A 333 5.44 15.41 -8.56
N ALA A 334 6.58 15.10 -7.94
CA ALA A 334 7.90 15.25 -8.54
C ALA A 334 8.15 14.12 -9.55
N ARG A 335 7.15 13.85 -10.40
CA ARG A 335 7.18 12.82 -11.43
C ARG A 335 7.10 13.52 -12.77
N ASN A 336 7.88 13.05 -13.72
CA ASN A 336 7.74 13.50 -15.08
C ASN A 336 6.38 12.98 -15.58
N ASP A 337 5.44 13.84 -15.95
CA ASP A 337 4.13 13.46 -16.54
C ASP A 337 4.26 12.60 -17.83
N ARG A 338 5.50 12.35 -18.26
CA ARG A 338 5.89 11.49 -19.39
C ARG A 338 6.49 10.15 -18.95
N ASP A 339 6.40 9.77 -17.68
CA ASP A 339 6.88 8.47 -17.20
C ASP A 339 5.90 7.35 -17.59
N PHE A 340 6.05 6.85 -18.83
CA PHE A 340 5.27 5.72 -19.37
C PHE A 340 5.73 4.36 -18.84
N THR A 341 6.59 4.32 -17.81
CA THR A 341 7.10 3.08 -17.24
C THR A 341 6.26 2.56 -16.09
N ARG A 342 5.36 3.38 -15.53
CA ARG A 342 4.48 3.02 -14.42
C ARG A 342 3.00 3.17 -14.80
N VAL A 343 2.15 2.39 -14.15
CA VAL A 343 0.71 2.32 -14.40
C VAL A 343 -0.06 2.22 -13.09
N THR A 344 -1.29 2.71 -13.05
CA THR A 344 -2.20 2.45 -11.91
C THR A 344 -2.58 0.97 -11.83
N PHE A 345 -3.14 0.51 -10.70
CA PHE A 345 -3.63 -0.86 -10.60
C PHE A 345 -4.74 -1.15 -11.64
N HIS A 346 -5.62 -0.17 -11.91
CA HIS A 346 -6.65 -0.27 -12.95
C HIS A 346 -6.04 -0.50 -14.33
N GLU A 347 -5.00 0.25 -14.68
CA GLU A 347 -4.26 0.08 -15.93
C GLU A 347 -3.48 -1.25 -15.98
N LEU A 348 -3.00 -1.75 -14.84
CA LEU A 348 -2.37 -3.07 -14.76
C LEU A 348 -3.35 -4.19 -15.13
N ARG A 349 -4.65 -4.07 -14.84
CA ARG A 349 -5.67 -5.04 -15.28
C ARG A 349 -5.68 -5.23 -16.80
N LEU A 350 -5.47 -4.15 -17.57
CA LEU A 350 -5.33 -4.21 -19.04
C LEU A 350 -4.09 -5.00 -19.46
N VAL A 351 -2.98 -4.83 -18.75
CA VAL A 351 -1.74 -5.59 -19.00
C VAL A 351 -1.96 -7.09 -18.70
N VAL A 352 -2.69 -7.41 -17.64
CA VAL A 352 -3.08 -8.78 -17.28
C VAL A 352 -3.99 -9.41 -18.35
N LEU A 353 -4.99 -8.67 -18.83
CA LEU A 353 -5.81 -9.10 -19.96
C LEU A 353 -4.93 -9.39 -21.18
N GLY A 354 -3.97 -8.53 -21.49
CA GLY A 354 -2.98 -8.75 -22.56
C GLY A 354 -2.18 -10.05 -22.40
N SER A 355 -1.74 -10.36 -21.17
CA SER A 355 -1.03 -11.61 -20.84
C SER A 355 -1.90 -12.85 -21.17
N LEU A 356 -3.18 -12.82 -20.81
CA LEU A 356 -4.15 -13.88 -21.13
C LEU A 356 -4.40 -13.98 -22.64
N LEU A 357 -4.56 -12.85 -23.35
CA LEU A 357 -4.76 -12.87 -24.80
C LEU A 357 -3.55 -13.44 -25.57
N ASN A 358 -2.34 -13.30 -25.02
CA ASN A 358 -1.15 -13.96 -25.55
C ASN A 358 -1.24 -15.49 -25.40
N SER A 359 -1.68 -16.01 -24.24
CA SER A 359 -1.81 -17.46 -24.04
C SER A 359 -2.84 -18.08 -24.99
N TRP A 360 -3.89 -17.34 -25.34
CA TRP A 360 -4.89 -17.72 -26.34
C TRP A 360 -4.47 -17.46 -27.80
N ARG A 361 -3.29 -16.88 -28.04
CA ARG A 361 -2.76 -16.53 -29.38
C ARG A 361 -3.72 -15.64 -30.19
N VAL A 362 -4.37 -14.70 -29.52
CA VAL A 362 -5.35 -13.78 -30.10
C VAL A 362 -4.67 -12.70 -30.95
N SER A 363 -5.25 -12.37 -32.11
CA SER A 363 -4.80 -11.22 -32.91
C SER A 363 -5.28 -9.90 -32.29
N VAL A 364 -4.46 -8.84 -32.38
CA VAL A 364 -4.82 -7.48 -31.93
C VAL A 364 -6.12 -6.99 -32.57
N ARG A 365 -6.42 -7.42 -33.81
CA ARG A 365 -7.65 -7.06 -34.51
C ARG A 365 -8.92 -7.59 -33.85
N ASP A 366 -8.80 -8.69 -33.09
CA ASP A 366 -9.93 -9.37 -32.47
C ASP A 366 -10.11 -8.95 -31.00
N HIS A 367 -9.24 -8.08 -30.47
CA HIS A 367 -9.30 -7.55 -29.10
C HIS A 367 -10.69 -6.99 -28.73
N PRO A 368 -11.35 -6.15 -29.55
CA PRO A 368 -12.67 -5.59 -29.19
C PRO A 368 -13.76 -6.66 -29.09
N SER A 369 -13.77 -7.64 -30.01
CA SER A 369 -14.77 -8.72 -30.00
C SER A 369 -14.64 -9.61 -28.77
N ILE A 370 -13.40 -9.81 -28.29
CA ILE A 370 -13.14 -10.61 -27.09
C ILE A 370 -13.48 -9.82 -25.83
N ALA A 371 -13.19 -8.51 -25.82
CA ALA A 371 -13.63 -7.65 -24.74
C ALA A 371 -15.16 -7.68 -24.58
N GLN A 372 -15.89 -7.61 -25.70
CA GLN A 372 -17.35 -7.73 -25.69
C GLN A 372 -17.80 -9.10 -25.15
N TRP A 373 -17.12 -10.17 -25.55
CA TRP A 373 -17.41 -11.51 -25.03
C TRP A 373 -17.27 -11.63 -23.50
N PHE A 374 -16.25 -10.99 -22.89
CA PHE A 374 -16.14 -10.94 -21.42
C PHE A 374 -17.34 -10.22 -20.78
N LEU A 375 -17.78 -9.10 -21.36
CA LEU A 375 -18.95 -8.34 -20.89
C LEU A 375 -20.24 -9.18 -21.00
N ASP A 376 -20.43 -9.89 -22.12
CA ASP A 376 -21.61 -10.71 -22.37
C ASP A 376 -21.70 -11.86 -21.34
N ILE A 377 -20.58 -12.55 -21.08
CA ILE A 377 -20.53 -13.59 -20.03
C ILE A 377 -20.79 -13.01 -18.65
N TRP A 378 -20.17 -11.88 -18.31
CA TRP A 378 -20.37 -11.25 -17.02
C TRP A 378 -21.83 -10.84 -16.81
N SER A 379 -22.50 -10.34 -17.85
CA SER A 379 -23.93 -10.02 -17.84
C SER A 379 -24.78 -11.27 -17.59
N LEU A 380 -24.47 -12.40 -18.24
CA LEU A 380 -25.17 -13.67 -18.02
C LEU A 380 -25.01 -14.16 -16.58
N LEU A 381 -23.79 -14.15 -16.04
CA LEU A 381 -23.51 -14.53 -14.65
C LEU A 381 -24.25 -13.64 -13.64
N GLY A 382 -24.46 -12.36 -13.98
CA GLY A 382 -25.23 -11.42 -13.14
C GLY A 382 -26.71 -11.74 -12.99
N THR A 383 -27.27 -12.63 -13.81
CA THR A 383 -28.66 -13.10 -13.66
C THR A 383 -28.81 -14.15 -12.56
N VAL A 384 -27.69 -14.70 -12.05
CA VAL A 384 -27.66 -15.74 -11.02
C VAL A 384 -27.23 -15.12 -9.69
N PRO A 385 -27.99 -15.32 -8.59
CA PRO A 385 -27.60 -14.83 -7.27
C PRO A 385 -26.22 -15.34 -6.84
N ASN A 386 -25.39 -14.47 -6.26
CA ASN A 386 -24.08 -14.79 -5.68
C ASN A 386 -23.04 -15.41 -6.65
N ALA A 387 -23.32 -15.50 -7.95
CA ALA A 387 -22.40 -16.12 -8.91
C ALA A 387 -21.13 -15.27 -9.15
N ARG A 388 -21.28 -13.93 -9.18
CA ARG A 388 -20.17 -12.99 -9.36
C ARG A 388 -19.24 -12.95 -8.15
N ASP A 389 -19.80 -12.99 -6.94
CA ASP A 389 -19.05 -12.95 -5.68
C ASP A 389 -18.10 -14.15 -5.54
N ASN A 390 -18.44 -15.28 -6.17
CA ASN A 390 -17.60 -16.48 -6.21
C ASN A 390 -16.47 -16.42 -7.26
N LEU A 391 -16.43 -15.39 -8.12
CA LEU A 391 -15.49 -15.27 -9.23
C LEU A 391 -14.76 -13.91 -9.27
N PRO A 392 -14.11 -13.47 -8.16
CA PRO A 392 -13.47 -12.15 -8.09
C PRO A 392 -12.36 -11.95 -9.13
N TRP A 393 -11.64 -13.02 -9.49
CA TRP A 393 -10.62 -12.98 -10.54
C TRP A 393 -11.17 -12.58 -11.91
N MET A 394 -12.43 -12.91 -12.19
CA MET A 394 -13.07 -12.65 -13.48
C MET A 394 -13.50 -11.19 -13.59
N GLU A 395 -13.91 -10.58 -12.48
CA GLU A 395 -14.26 -9.17 -12.41
C GLU A 395 -13.13 -8.28 -12.95
N HIS A 396 -11.88 -8.54 -12.54
CA HIS A 396 -10.73 -7.76 -13.01
C HIS A 396 -10.49 -7.84 -14.52
N LEU A 397 -10.76 -8.99 -15.14
CA LEU A 397 -10.65 -9.16 -16.60
C LEU A 397 -11.79 -8.45 -17.32
N VAL A 398 -12.98 -8.43 -16.72
CA VAL A 398 -14.18 -7.74 -17.25
C VAL A 398 -13.99 -6.23 -17.15
N GLU A 399 -13.48 -5.71 -16.04
CA GLU A 399 -13.16 -4.28 -15.89
C GLU A 399 -12.11 -3.84 -16.92
N ALA A 400 -11.07 -4.65 -17.14
CA ALA A 400 -10.10 -4.40 -18.21
C ALA A 400 -10.73 -4.43 -19.61
N ALA A 401 -11.63 -5.39 -19.86
CA ALA A 401 -12.36 -5.47 -21.13
C ALA A 401 -13.26 -4.24 -21.35
N GLN A 402 -13.94 -3.77 -20.30
CA GLN A 402 -14.75 -2.55 -20.34
C GLN A 402 -13.89 -1.32 -20.65
N ALA A 403 -12.74 -1.17 -19.97
CA ALA A 403 -11.81 -0.07 -20.21
C ALA A 403 -11.24 -0.09 -21.64
N LEU A 404 -10.97 -1.27 -22.19
CA LEU A 404 -10.52 -1.43 -23.58
C LEU A 404 -11.58 -0.99 -24.60
N LEU A 405 -12.86 -1.12 -24.27
CA LEU A 405 -14.00 -0.67 -25.09
C LEU A 405 -14.40 0.79 -24.81
N SER A 406 -13.56 1.57 -24.13
CA SER A 406 -13.82 2.99 -23.85
C SER A 406 -14.25 3.77 -25.09
N THR A 407 -15.21 4.69 -24.88
CA THR A 407 -15.73 5.59 -25.90
C THR A 407 -14.85 6.82 -26.12
N ASP A 408 -13.90 7.09 -25.22
CA ASP A 408 -12.90 8.16 -25.37
C ASP A 408 -11.73 7.65 -26.22
N ASP A 409 -11.51 8.28 -27.37
CA ASP A 409 -10.47 7.87 -28.34
C ASP A 409 -9.04 7.90 -27.74
N ARG A 410 -8.73 8.84 -26.84
CA ARG A 410 -7.40 8.93 -26.22
C ARG A 410 -7.17 7.82 -25.21
N GLU A 411 -8.13 7.59 -24.33
CA GLU A 411 -8.08 6.50 -23.35
C GLU A 411 -8.10 5.14 -24.05
N LYS A 412 -8.88 4.99 -25.11
CA LYS A 412 -8.92 3.77 -25.92
C LYS A 412 -7.56 3.45 -26.57
N GLU A 413 -6.87 4.45 -27.12
CA GLU A 413 -5.54 4.26 -27.68
C GLU A 413 -4.55 3.80 -26.61
N LYS A 414 -4.51 4.49 -25.46
CA LYS A 414 -3.67 4.14 -24.31
C LYS A 414 -3.96 2.72 -23.80
N ASN A 415 -5.24 2.39 -23.62
CA ASN A 415 -5.67 1.07 -23.13
C ASN A 415 -5.29 -0.04 -24.11
N SER A 416 -5.41 0.21 -25.42
CA SER A 416 -4.93 -0.71 -26.46
C SER A 416 -3.41 -0.91 -26.37
N GLN A 417 -2.63 0.15 -26.14
CA GLN A 417 -1.18 0.05 -25.98
C GLN A 417 -0.79 -0.79 -24.75
N LEU A 418 -1.52 -0.66 -23.63
CA LEU A 418 -1.30 -1.44 -22.41
C LEU A 418 -1.62 -2.93 -22.59
N VAL A 419 -2.75 -3.27 -23.23
CA VAL A 419 -3.09 -4.67 -23.56
C VAL A 419 -2.03 -5.27 -24.48
N GLN A 420 -1.59 -4.53 -25.51
CA GLN A 420 -0.53 -5.00 -26.39
C GLN A 420 0.82 -5.13 -25.67
N TYR A 421 1.11 -4.27 -24.69
CA TYR A 421 2.30 -4.40 -23.84
C TYR A 421 2.26 -5.72 -23.06
N GLY A 422 1.16 -6.00 -22.38
CA GLY A 422 0.93 -7.26 -21.66
C GLY A 422 1.06 -8.48 -22.56
N GLN A 423 0.50 -8.40 -23.78
CA GLN A 423 0.58 -9.47 -24.77
C GLN A 423 2.03 -9.75 -25.21
N ARG A 424 2.86 -8.72 -25.35
CA ARG A 424 4.27 -8.87 -25.76
C ARG A 424 5.20 -9.25 -24.61
N ARG A 425 4.99 -8.70 -23.41
CA ARG A 425 5.95 -8.74 -22.29
C ARG A 425 5.50 -9.62 -21.13
N GLY A 426 4.21 -9.69 -20.81
CA GLY A 426 3.66 -10.44 -19.67
C GLY A 426 3.47 -11.94 -19.90
N LYS A 427 4.25 -12.59 -20.77
CA LYS A 427 3.99 -13.96 -21.24
C LYS A 427 4.04 -15.03 -20.14
N SER A 428 4.82 -14.80 -19.08
CA SER A 428 5.01 -15.71 -17.94
C SER A 428 4.36 -15.18 -16.65
N PHE A 429 3.60 -14.08 -16.73
CA PHE A 429 3.07 -13.42 -15.54
C PHE A 429 2.00 -14.27 -14.84
N LEU A 430 1.08 -14.87 -15.61
CA LEU A 430 -0.03 -15.68 -15.10
C LEU A 430 0.22 -17.20 -15.13
N VAL A 431 0.97 -17.68 -16.13
CA VAL A 431 1.17 -19.12 -16.39
C VAL A 431 2.57 -19.34 -16.92
N ASP A 432 3.18 -20.47 -16.56
CA ASP A 432 4.47 -20.88 -17.10
C ASP A 432 4.40 -21.12 -18.62
N ARG A 433 5.50 -20.83 -19.32
CA ARG A 433 5.64 -21.01 -20.76
C ARG A 433 5.77 -22.47 -21.18
N SER A 434 6.16 -23.36 -20.27
CA SER A 434 6.65 -24.70 -20.58
C SER A 434 5.55 -25.74 -20.83
N ASP A 435 4.49 -25.75 -20.00
CA ASP A 435 3.72 -27.01 -19.80
C ASP A 435 2.18 -26.91 -19.90
N SER A 436 1.58 -25.75 -20.19
CA SER A 436 0.11 -25.67 -20.25
C SER A 436 -0.42 -24.75 -21.35
N VAL A 437 -0.99 -25.36 -22.40
CA VAL A 437 -1.80 -24.64 -23.39
C VAL A 437 -3.16 -24.37 -22.73
N LEU A 438 -3.37 -23.13 -22.27
CA LEU A 438 -4.68 -22.71 -21.78
C LEU A 438 -5.67 -22.71 -22.95
N ALA A 439 -6.75 -23.49 -22.82
CA ALA A 439 -7.81 -23.52 -23.82
C ALA A 439 -8.37 -22.09 -24.03
N PRO A 440 -8.37 -21.56 -25.28
CA PRO A 440 -8.98 -20.27 -25.58
C PRO A 440 -10.43 -20.21 -25.09
N PHE A 441 -10.84 -19.04 -24.58
CA PHE A 441 -12.19 -18.83 -24.03
C PHE A 441 -12.54 -19.84 -22.93
N PHE A 442 -11.52 -20.28 -22.19
CA PHE A 442 -11.62 -21.25 -21.12
C PHE A 442 -12.24 -22.60 -21.52
N GLY A 443 -12.20 -22.97 -22.81
CA GLY A 443 -12.79 -24.22 -23.32
C GLY A 443 -14.23 -24.09 -23.83
N LEU A 444 -14.86 -22.92 -23.67
CA LEU A 444 -16.23 -22.67 -24.15
C LEU A 444 -16.35 -22.63 -25.68
N GLY A 445 -15.24 -22.50 -26.40
CA GLY A 445 -15.21 -22.60 -27.86
C GLY A 445 -15.50 -24.00 -28.39
N ASN A 446 -15.35 -25.04 -27.56
CA ASN A 446 -15.62 -26.42 -27.94
C ASN A 446 -17.15 -26.63 -28.13
N PRO A 447 -17.61 -27.09 -29.30
CA PRO A 447 -19.04 -27.27 -29.56
C PRO A 447 -19.70 -28.31 -28.64
N LEU A 448 -18.95 -29.31 -28.14
CA LEU A 448 -19.44 -30.28 -27.17
C LEU A 448 -19.80 -29.60 -25.85
N THR A 449 -18.89 -28.76 -25.33
CA THR A 449 -19.07 -28.00 -24.09
C THR A 449 -20.17 -26.97 -24.22
N ALA A 450 -20.18 -26.19 -25.31
CA ALA A 450 -21.19 -25.16 -25.54
C ALA A 450 -22.62 -25.75 -25.62
N LYS A 451 -22.76 -26.93 -26.26
CA LYS A 451 -24.05 -27.61 -26.34
C LYS A 451 -24.46 -28.22 -25.00
N ALA A 452 -23.53 -28.83 -24.27
CA ALA A 452 -23.78 -29.35 -22.92
C ALA A 452 -24.29 -28.26 -21.97
N LEU A 453 -23.65 -27.09 -21.97
CA LEU A 453 -24.05 -25.96 -21.12
C LEU A 453 -25.36 -25.27 -21.56
N SER A 454 -25.95 -25.65 -22.70
CA SER A 454 -27.28 -25.17 -23.10
C SER A 454 -28.44 -25.90 -22.42
N GLU A 455 -28.12 -27.00 -21.72
CA GLU A 455 -29.10 -27.78 -20.98
C GLU A 455 -29.56 -27.08 -19.69
N ARG A 456 -30.66 -27.57 -19.13
CA ARG A 456 -31.26 -26.98 -17.92
C ARG A 456 -30.71 -27.52 -16.62
N THR A 457 -30.22 -28.77 -16.63
CA THR A 457 -29.76 -29.46 -15.43
C THR A 457 -28.34 -29.96 -15.62
N ASP A 458 -27.57 -30.00 -14.53
CA ASP A 458 -26.20 -30.50 -14.52
C ASP A 458 -26.09 -31.94 -15.08
N ARG A 459 -27.04 -32.81 -14.71
CA ARG A 459 -27.13 -34.17 -15.25
C ARG A 459 -27.30 -34.16 -16.78
N ASP A 460 -28.26 -33.40 -17.28
CA ASP A 460 -28.57 -33.37 -18.71
C ASP A 460 -27.42 -32.74 -19.52
N CYS A 461 -26.69 -31.79 -18.93
CA CYS A 461 -25.43 -31.27 -19.47
C CYS A 461 -24.42 -32.39 -19.74
N GLY A 462 -24.18 -33.27 -18.75
CA GLY A 462 -23.29 -34.42 -18.93
C GLY A 462 -23.77 -35.40 -20.01
N VAL A 463 -25.08 -35.68 -20.06
CA VAL A 463 -25.67 -36.55 -21.07
C VAL A 463 -25.55 -35.96 -22.47
N GLU A 464 -25.87 -34.67 -22.67
CA GLU A 464 -25.78 -34.03 -23.99
C GLU A 464 -24.33 -33.85 -24.45
N TYR A 465 -23.37 -33.67 -23.53
CA TYR A 465 -21.95 -33.70 -23.85
C TYR A 465 -21.58 -35.04 -24.50
N LEU A 466 -21.98 -36.16 -23.87
CA LEU A 466 -21.69 -37.50 -24.38
C LEU A 466 -22.47 -37.85 -25.66
N ARG A 467 -23.71 -37.37 -25.81
CA ARG A 467 -24.46 -37.49 -27.07
C ARG A 467 -23.75 -36.76 -28.21
N SER A 468 -23.26 -35.56 -27.93
CA SER A 468 -22.51 -34.76 -28.91
C SER A 468 -21.18 -35.41 -29.28
N MET A 469 -20.50 -36.00 -28.30
CA MET A 469 -19.28 -36.80 -28.50
C MET A 469 -19.56 -37.99 -29.42
N ALA A 470 -20.61 -38.77 -29.13
CA ALA A 470 -20.98 -39.93 -29.92
C ALA A 470 -21.28 -39.58 -31.39
N ARG A 471 -21.99 -38.46 -31.63
CA ARG A 471 -22.25 -37.95 -32.98
C ARG A 471 -20.97 -37.53 -33.70
N ALA A 472 -20.06 -36.85 -33.00
CA ALA A 472 -18.79 -36.40 -33.58
C ALA A 472 -17.84 -37.56 -33.91
N LEU A 473 -17.87 -38.64 -33.13
CA LEU A 473 -17.12 -39.88 -33.37
C LEU A 473 -17.73 -40.78 -34.46
N GLY A 474 -18.96 -40.51 -34.91
CA GLY A 474 -19.65 -41.35 -35.89
C GLY A 474 -19.98 -42.76 -35.38
N LEU A 475 -20.29 -42.90 -34.09
CA LEU A 475 -20.68 -44.18 -33.48
C LEU A 475 -22.05 -44.67 -34.01
N ARG A 476 -22.36 -45.95 -33.81
CA ARG A 476 -23.59 -46.58 -34.34
C ARG A 476 -24.75 -46.53 -33.34
N ASP A 477 -25.92 -46.13 -33.81
CA ASP A 477 -27.13 -45.89 -33.02
C ASP A 477 -27.58 -47.06 -32.12
N SER A 478 -27.45 -48.31 -32.59
CA SER A 478 -27.96 -49.49 -31.88
C SER A 478 -26.96 -50.15 -30.93
N SER A 479 -25.70 -49.71 -30.91
CA SER A 479 -24.62 -50.34 -30.14
C SER A 479 -23.99 -49.40 -29.11
N THR A 480 -24.47 -48.17 -28.97
CA THR A 480 -23.84 -47.13 -28.15
C THR A 480 -24.81 -46.56 -27.13
N LEU A 481 -24.43 -46.61 -25.86
CA LEU A 481 -25.25 -46.15 -24.73
C LEU A 481 -24.47 -45.18 -23.83
N ILE A 482 -25.20 -44.37 -23.08
CA ILE A 482 -24.66 -43.52 -22.03
C ILE A 482 -25.09 -44.12 -20.69
N CYS A 483 -24.13 -44.34 -19.79
CA CYS A 483 -24.39 -44.86 -18.46
C CYS A 483 -24.07 -43.82 -17.41
N TYR A 484 -25.04 -43.55 -16.53
CA TYR A 484 -24.95 -42.65 -15.40
C TYR A 484 -25.21 -43.45 -14.11
N ASN A 485 -24.18 -43.61 -13.29
CA ASN A 485 -24.26 -44.39 -12.05
C ASN A 485 -24.72 -43.52 -10.89
N LEU A 486 -25.82 -43.93 -10.25
CA LEU A 486 -26.49 -43.18 -9.19
C LEU A 486 -26.22 -43.76 -7.77
N ALA A 487 -25.34 -44.77 -7.65
CA ALA A 487 -25.09 -45.46 -6.38
C ALA A 487 -24.29 -44.63 -5.36
N LYS A 488 -24.69 -44.69 -4.08
CA LYS A 488 -23.92 -44.17 -2.92
C LYS A 488 -22.72 -45.09 -2.62
N ARG A 489 -21.64 -44.53 -2.07
CA ARG A 489 -20.52 -45.34 -1.53
C ARG A 489 -20.99 -46.05 -0.23
N ARG A 490 -20.34 -47.18 0.11
CA ARG A 490 -20.66 -48.05 1.25
C ARG A 490 -20.93 -47.26 2.54
N SER A 491 -22.07 -47.49 3.18
CA SER A 491 -22.18 -47.28 4.63
C SER A 491 -21.23 -48.28 5.33
N ASN A 492 -20.62 -47.87 6.44
CA ASN A 492 -19.74 -48.75 7.25
C ASN A 492 -20.47 -49.97 7.85
N ASP A 493 -21.80 -50.08 7.66
CA ASP A 493 -22.68 -51.07 8.28
C ASP A 493 -22.86 -52.36 7.44
N GLY A 494 -22.06 -52.55 6.38
CA GLY A 494 -22.02 -53.81 5.62
C GLY A 494 -23.30 -54.17 4.84
N SER A 495 -24.33 -53.30 4.82
CA SER A 495 -25.51 -53.46 3.96
C SER A 495 -25.15 -53.21 2.49
N SER A 496 -25.69 -54.04 1.60
CA SER A 496 -25.38 -54.06 0.17
C SER A 496 -25.58 -52.68 -0.48
N PRO A 497 -24.72 -52.24 -1.42
CA PRO A 497 -24.93 -50.95 -2.09
C PRO A 497 -26.26 -51.00 -2.86
N THR A 498 -27.15 -50.04 -2.62
CA THR A 498 -28.33 -49.84 -3.47
C THR A 498 -27.85 -49.44 -4.87
N SER A 499 -27.87 -50.41 -5.78
CA SER A 499 -27.25 -50.33 -7.11
C SER A 499 -28.32 -50.11 -8.19
N TYR A 500 -28.65 -48.86 -8.48
CA TYR A 500 -29.42 -48.51 -9.68
C TYR A 500 -28.62 -47.56 -10.59
N VAL A 501 -28.80 -47.70 -11.90
CA VAL A 501 -28.09 -46.89 -12.92
C VAL A 501 -29.09 -46.34 -13.93
N GLU A 502 -28.83 -45.12 -14.39
CA GLU A 502 -29.55 -44.51 -15.51
C GLU A 502 -28.81 -44.82 -16.82
N ILE A 503 -29.53 -45.37 -17.79
CA ILE A 503 -29.03 -45.58 -19.15
C ILE A 503 -29.78 -44.65 -20.10
N ALA A 504 -29.05 -43.87 -20.90
CA ALA A 504 -29.62 -43.01 -21.91
C ALA A 504 -29.15 -43.40 -23.30
N THR A 505 -30.03 -43.21 -24.29
CA THR A 505 -29.66 -43.32 -25.71
C THR A 505 -28.68 -42.22 -26.12
N ALA A 506 -27.59 -42.61 -26.81
CA ALA A 506 -26.66 -41.67 -27.43
C ALA A 506 -27.25 -41.02 -28.70
N PHE A 507 -28.09 -41.77 -29.43
CA PHE A 507 -28.76 -41.34 -30.66
C PHE A 507 -30.28 -41.45 -30.52
N PRO A 508 -31.06 -40.55 -31.14
CA PRO A 508 -32.52 -40.62 -31.05
C PRO A 508 -33.05 -41.84 -31.82
N CYS A 509 -34.01 -42.54 -31.25
CA CYS A 509 -34.68 -43.65 -31.90
C CYS A 509 -35.84 -43.13 -32.75
N MET A 510 -36.04 -43.67 -33.96
CA MET A 510 -37.21 -43.38 -34.77
C MET A 510 -38.46 -43.98 -34.14
N GLN A 511 -39.49 -43.16 -33.96
CA GLN A 511 -40.71 -43.55 -33.25
C GLN A 511 -41.96 -43.23 -34.03
N GLU A 512 -42.90 -44.17 -34.01
CA GLU A 512 -44.25 -43.97 -34.54
C GLU A 512 -44.98 -42.87 -33.76
N SER A 513 -45.39 -41.83 -34.47
CA SER A 513 -46.21 -40.73 -33.96
C SER A 513 -47.66 -41.14 -33.86
N ARG A 514 -48.38 -40.52 -32.92
CA ARG A 514 -49.85 -40.61 -32.90
C ARG A 514 -50.50 -39.82 -34.05
N LYS A 515 -49.73 -38.97 -34.75
CA LYS A 515 -50.18 -38.19 -35.91
C LYS A 515 -49.94 -38.99 -37.19
N ARG A 516 -50.92 -38.96 -38.09
CA ARG A 516 -50.84 -39.58 -39.42
C ARG A 516 -50.58 -38.53 -40.49
N GLY A 517 -49.87 -38.90 -41.55
CA GLY A 517 -49.66 -38.07 -42.73
C GLY A 517 -50.96 -37.85 -43.50
N ALA A 518 -50.92 -37.01 -44.54
CA ALA A 518 -52.07 -36.73 -45.39
C ALA A 518 -52.59 -37.98 -46.15
N ASP A 519 -51.74 -39.00 -46.25
CA ASP A 519 -51.93 -40.33 -46.82
C ASP A 519 -52.37 -41.40 -45.79
N GLY A 520 -52.48 -41.06 -44.51
CA GLY A 520 -52.85 -41.98 -43.43
C GLY A 520 -51.69 -42.79 -42.84
N GLU A 521 -50.46 -42.61 -43.35
CA GLU A 521 -49.27 -43.28 -42.81
C GLU A 521 -48.89 -42.74 -41.43
N VAL A 522 -48.37 -43.60 -40.57
CA VAL A 522 -47.92 -43.21 -39.23
C VAL A 522 -46.63 -42.40 -39.37
N LEU A 523 -46.67 -41.12 -39.01
CA LEU A 523 -45.48 -40.26 -39.11
C LEU A 523 -44.44 -40.74 -38.09
N ASN A 524 -43.18 -40.89 -38.49
CA ASN A 524 -42.12 -41.17 -37.52
C ASN A 524 -41.48 -39.88 -37.02
N TYR A 525 -41.11 -39.84 -35.75
CA TYR A 525 -40.35 -38.75 -35.15
C TYR A 525 -39.17 -39.28 -34.34
N PRO A 526 -37.99 -38.64 -34.40
CA PRO A 526 -36.85 -39.02 -33.58
C PRO A 526 -37.09 -38.64 -32.11
N ALA A 527 -36.89 -39.58 -31.20
CA ALA A 527 -36.97 -39.33 -29.75
C ALA A 527 -35.89 -40.10 -28.99
N HIS A 528 -35.27 -39.45 -28.00
CA HIS A 528 -34.37 -40.12 -27.07
C HIS A 528 -35.18 -40.90 -26.02
N ALA A 529 -34.58 -42.00 -25.54
CA ALA A 529 -35.11 -42.81 -24.45
C ALA A 529 -34.08 -42.96 -23.32
N ARG A 530 -34.60 -43.10 -22.10
CA ARG A 530 -33.85 -43.37 -20.86
C ARG A 530 -34.46 -44.53 -20.09
N TRP A 531 -33.61 -45.32 -19.44
CA TRP A 531 -33.99 -46.42 -18.58
C TRP A 531 -33.37 -46.25 -17.20
N LEU A 532 -34.17 -46.44 -16.15
CA LEU A 532 -33.68 -46.58 -14.79
C LEU A 532 -33.61 -48.08 -14.46
N LEU A 533 -32.39 -48.62 -14.37
CA LEU A 533 -32.14 -50.02 -14.08
C LEU A 533 -31.94 -50.21 -12.58
N ALA A 534 -32.67 -51.14 -11.96
CA ALA A 534 -32.42 -51.58 -10.60
C ALA A 534 -32.15 -53.08 -10.51
N SER A 535 -31.29 -53.46 -9.57
CA SER A 535 -31.15 -54.85 -9.14
C SER A 535 -32.41 -55.30 -8.38
N SER A 536 -32.70 -56.59 -8.37
CA SER A 536 -33.93 -57.15 -7.77
C SER A 536 -34.11 -56.81 -6.27
N THR A 537 -33.05 -56.43 -5.57
CA THR A 537 -33.07 -56.03 -4.15
C THR A 537 -33.26 -54.52 -3.92
N SER A 538 -33.12 -53.67 -4.95
CA SER A 538 -33.10 -52.20 -4.81
C SER A 538 -34.32 -51.48 -5.38
N HIS A 539 -35.12 -52.16 -6.22
CA HIS A 539 -36.29 -51.61 -6.92
C HIS A 539 -37.45 -51.18 -5.99
N SER A 540 -37.50 -51.65 -4.74
CA SER A 540 -38.53 -51.25 -3.75
C SER A 540 -38.05 -50.23 -2.73
N SER A 541 -36.85 -49.65 -2.90
CA SER A 541 -36.32 -48.64 -1.97
C SER A 541 -37.00 -47.29 -2.17
N GLY A 542 -37.25 -46.54 -1.08
CA GLY A 542 -37.83 -45.20 -1.15
C GLY A 542 -37.01 -44.23 -2.00
N ASP A 543 -35.68 -44.34 -1.95
CA ASP A 543 -34.75 -43.57 -2.79
C ASP A 543 -34.94 -43.87 -4.29
N PHE A 544 -35.13 -45.13 -4.68
CA PHE A 544 -35.38 -45.53 -6.08
C PHE A 544 -36.70 -44.96 -6.59
N LEU A 545 -37.79 -45.11 -5.83
CA LEU A 545 -39.12 -44.61 -6.22
C LEU A 545 -39.15 -43.09 -6.36
N ALA A 546 -38.42 -42.37 -5.49
CA ALA A 546 -38.26 -40.93 -5.59
C ALA A 546 -37.49 -40.51 -6.86
N HIS A 547 -36.41 -41.21 -7.20
CA HIS A 547 -35.66 -40.98 -8.44
C HIS A 547 -36.47 -41.34 -9.69
N GLU A 548 -37.23 -42.44 -9.67
CA GLU A 548 -38.10 -42.85 -10.76
C GLU A 548 -39.17 -41.80 -11.06
N ALA A 549 -39.86 -41.29 -10.03
CA ALA A 549 -40.86 -40.25 -10.18
C ALA A 549 -40.25 -38.94 -10.73
N MET A 550 -39.07 -38.56 -10.21
CA MET A 550 -38.34 -37.36 -10.67
C MET A 550 -37.90 -37.51 -12.13
N MET A 551 -37.30 -38.64 -12.51
CA MET A 551 -36.86 -38.90 -13.88
C MET A 551 -38.01 -38.97 -14.87
N SER A 552 -39.13 -39.59 -14.49
CA SER A 552 -40.34 -39.64 -15.31
C SER A 552 -40.84 -38.24 -15.63
N LYS A 553 -40.93 -37.36 -14.62
CA LYS A 553 -41.31 -35.95 -14.79
C LYS A 553 -40.31 -35.18 -15.63
N ALA A 554 -39.01 -35.35 -15.38
CA ALA A 554 -37.94 -34.66 -16.12
C ALA A 554 -37.92 -35.06 -17.60
N CYS A 555 -37.97 -36.36 -17.90
CA CYS A 555 -37.98 -36.87 -19.28
C CYS A 555 -39.23 -36.40 -20.04
N ALA A 556 -40.41 -36.42 -19.39
CA ALA A 556 -41.65 -35.91 -19.99
C ALA A 556 -41.56 -34.42 -20.36
N ALA A 557 -40.88 -33.60 -19.53
CA ALA A 557 -40.72 -32.17 -19.78
C ALA A 557 -39.84 -31.85 -21.01
N ILE A 558 -38.88 -32.72 -21.33
CA ILE A 558 -37.97 -32.58 -22.49
C ILE A 558 -38.38 -33.44 -23.69
N GLY A 559 -39.50 -34.17 -23.60
CA GLY A 559 -40.01 -35.02 -24.68
C GLY A 559 -39.26 -36.35 -24.85
N GLU A 560 -38.46 -36.76 -23.86
CA GLU A 560 -37.79 -38.06 -23.84
C GLU A 560 -38.69 -39.16 -23.26
N ARG A 561 -38.48 -40.40 -23.71
CA ARG A 561 -39.18 -41.56 -23.14
C ARG A 561 -38.44 -42.06 -21.90
N PHE A 562 -39.21 -42.45 -20.90
CA PHE A 562 -38.68 -43.01 -19.66
C PHE A 562 -39.30 -44.38 -19.38
N SER A 563 -38.50 -45.31 -18.87
CA SER A 563 -38.95 -46.60 -18.37
C SER A 563 -38.08 -47.08 -17.21
N SER A 564 -38.65 -47.74 -16.22
CA SER A 564 -37.92 -48.44 -15.18
C SER A 564 -37.88 -49.94 -15.47
N LEU A 565 -36.75 -50.58 -15.18
CA LEU A 565 -36.54 -52.01 -15.47
C LEU A 565 -35.79 -52.68 -14.32
N VAL A 566 -36.25 -53.86 -13.92
CA VAL A 566 -35.47 -54.79 -13.10
C VAL A 566 -34.66 -55.67 -14.02
N SER A 567 -33.33 -55.55 -14.01
CA SER A 567 -32.43 -56.39 -14.82
C SER A 567 -31.12 -56.68 -14.10
N LYS A 568 -30.41 -57.72 -14.54
CA LYS A 568 -29.04 -58.00 -14.10
C LYS A 568 -28.08 -57.16 -14.94
N PHE A 569 -27.27 -56.35 -14.26
CA PHE A 569 -26.24 -55.53 -14.87
C PHE A 569 -25.03 -55.42 -13.93
N GLY A 570 -23.88 -55.08 -14.50
CA GLY A 570 -22.63 -54.88 -13.75
C GLY A 570 -21.73 -53.84 -14.39
N VAL A 571 -21.16 -52.96 -13.58
CA VAL A 571 -20.07 -52.05 -13.96
C VAL A 571 -18.78 -52.69 -13.44
N GLU A 572 -17.96 -53.23 -14.34
CA GLU A 572 -16.71 -53.91 -14.00
C GLU A 572 -15.56 -52.90 -13.84
N LEU A 573 -14.54 -53.27 -13.05
CA LEU A 573 -13.34 -52.44 -12.84
C LEU A 573 -12.57 -52.16 -14.15
N ASN A 574 -12.71 -53.03 -15.15
CA ASN A 574 -12.04 -52.95 -16.45
C ASN A 574 -12.79 -52.09 -17.47
N GLU A 575 -13.50 -51.05 -17.01
CA GLU A 575 -14.21 -50.10 -17.88
C GLU A 575 -15.26 -50.73 -18.80
N ARG A 576 -15.83 -51.87 -18.38
CA ARG A 576 -16.85 -52.64 -19.11
C ARG A 576 -18.19 -52.55 -18.39
N PHE A 577 -19.25 -52.32 -19.14
CA PHE A 577 -20.63 -52.37 -18.67
C PHE A 577 -21.32 -53.60 -19.24
N SER A 578 -21.89 -54.46 -18.39
CA SER A 578 -22.66 -55.63 -18.82
C SER A 578 -24.15 -55.47 -18.51
N TRP A 579 -25.01 -55.85 -19.46
CA TRP A 579 -26.46 -55.75 -19.35
C TRP A 579 -27.13 -56.99 -19.96
N THR A 580 -27.91 -57.70 -19.14
CA THR A 580 -28.69 -58.86 -19.59
C THR A 580 -30.02 -58.42 -20.20
N ASP A 581 -30.33 -58.96 -21.38
CA ASP A 581 -31.59 -58.75 -22.12
C ASP A 581 -31.98 -57.26 -22.30
N PRO A 582 -31.09 -56.43 -22.90
CA PRO A 582 -31.39 -55.02 -23.09
C PRO A 582 -32.59 -54.83 -24.05
N PRO A 583 -33.48 -53.84 -23.81
CA PRO A 583 -34.58 -53.53 -24.72
C PRO A 583 -34.07 -52.90 -26.02
N ALA A 584 -34.93 -52.83 -27.05
CA ALA A 584 -34.62 -52.08 -28.26
C ALA A 584 -34.35 -50.59 -27.94
N PRO A 585 -33.34 -49.94 -28.57
CA PRO A 585 -32.58 -50.39 -29.74
C PRO A 585 -31.36 -51.27 -29.44
N PHE A 586 -31.04 -51.52 -28.17
CA PHE A 586 -29.80 -52.18 -27.74
C PHE A 586 -29.86 -53.71 -27.81
N GLY A 587 -31.04 -54.30 -27.67
CA GLY A 587 -31.24 -55.75 -27.76
C GLY A 587 -31.58 -56.27 -29.16
N ARG A 588 -31.11 -57.48 -29.47
CA ARG A 588 -31.52 -58.24 -30.66
C ARG A 588 -32.74 -59.11 -30.33
N LYS A 589 -33.79 -59.06 -31.16
CA LYS A 589 -35.00 -59.88 -30.97
C LYS A 589 -34.64 -61.37 -31.03
N GLY A 590 -34.91 -62.11 -29.95
CA GLY A 590 -34.92 -63.59 -29.94
C GLY A 590 -33.70 -64.30 -29.34
N GLN A 591 -32.79 -63.62 -28.65
CA GLN A 591 -31.68 -64.26 -27.91
C GLN A 591 -31.60 -63.71 -26.48
N THR A 592 -31.60 -64.60 -25.47
CA THR A 592 -31.26 -64.27 -24.09
C THR A 592 -29.74 -64.31 -23.94
N SER A 593 -29.09 -63.16 -24.00
CA SER A 593 -27.63 -63.04 -23.95
C SER A 593 -27.19 -61.85 -23.10
N GLN A 594 -26.11 -62.01 -22.35
CA GLN A 594 -25.45 -60.92 -21.64
C GLN A 594 -24.67 -60.08 -22.66
N HIS A 595 -25.07 -58.83 -22.86
CA HIS A 595 -24.36 -57.88 -23.72
C HIS A 595 -23.29 -57.14 -22.93
N SER A 596 -22.22 -56.76 -23.60
CA SER A 596 -21.10 -56.03 -23.00
C SER A 596 -20.72 -54.84 -23.82
N TYR A 597 -20.52 -53.71 -23.15
CA TYR A 597 -20.19 -52.43 -23.74
C TYR A 597 -18.90 -51.93 -23.12
N HIS A 598 -18.01 -51.38 -23.94
CA HIS A 598 -16.71 -50.88 -23.53
C HIS A 598 -16.73 -49.36 -23.45
N LEU A 599 -16.08 -48.79 -22.43
CA LEU A 599 -16.00 -47.34 -22.24
C LEU A 599 -15.22 -46.68 -23.37
N VAL A 600 -15.85 -45.71 -24.02
CA VAL A 600 -15.25 -44.87 -25.06
C VAL A 600 -14.70 -43.57 -24.48
N PHE A 601 -15.48 -42.93 -23.60
CA PHE A 601 -15.10 -41.67 -23.00
C PHE A 601 -15.83 -41.49 -21.66
N GLY A 602 -15.10 -41.00 -20.66
CA GLY A 602 -15.62 -40.69 -19.34
C GLY A 602 -15.14 -41.64 -18.26
N ASN A 603 -16.01 -42.03 -17.31
CA ASN A 603 -15.65 -42.91 -16.21
C ASN A 603 -16.85 -43.77 -15.76
N GLN A 604 -16.65 -44.58 -14.71
CA GLN A 604 -17.68 -45.48 -14.15
C GLN A 604 -18.89 -44.76 -13.54
N ARG A 605 -18.80 -43.43 -13.29
CA ARG A 605 -19.89 -42.62 -12.77
C ARG A 605 -20.72 -42.00 -13.91
N LEU A 606 -20.08 -41.51 -14.96
CA LEU A 606 -20.71 -41.01 -16.17
C LEU A 606 -19.82 -41.35 -17.36
N GLY A 607 -20.32 -42.18 -18.28
CA GLY A 607 -19.52 -42.67 -19.40
C GLY A 607 -20.34 -42.99 -20.64
N LEU A 608 -19.70 -42.85 -21.80
CA LEU A 608 -20.17 -43.29 -23.11
C LEU A 608 -19.60 -44.68 -23.39
N TYR A 609 -20.46 -45.64 -23.69
CA TYR A 609 -20.08 -47.03 -23.90
C TYR A 609 -20.54 -47.56 -25.26
N THR A 610 -19.78 -48.45 -25.89
CA THR A 610 -20.12 -49.05 -27.18
C THR A 610 -19.81 -50.55 -27.28
N GLU A 611 -20.56 -51.29 -28.10
CA GLU A 611 -20.32 -52.71 -28.42
C GLU A 611 -19.26 -52.82 -29.55
N THR A 612 -17.96 -52.82 -29.21
CA THR A 612 -16.85 -52.99 -30.18
C THR A 612 -16.18 -54.37 -30.04
N PRO A 613 -15.94 -55.10 -31.14
CA PRO A 613 -15.46 -56.49 -31.09
C PRO A 613 -13.93 -56.68 -30.99
N MET A 614 -13.11 -55.65 -31.20
CA MET A 614 -11.63 -55.73 -31.18
C MET A 614 -10.99 -54.60 -30.37
N ASP A 615 -9.97 -54.91 -29.55
CA ASP A 615 -9.32 -53.95 -28.63
C ASP A 615 -8.59 -52.80 -29.37
N ASN A 616 -7.98 -53.07 -30.54
CA ASN A 616 -7.27 -52.05 -31.32
C ASN A 616 -8.20 -50.93 -31.84
N ASP A 617 -9.45 -51.27 -32.18
CA ASP A 617 -10.43 -50.29 -32.66
C ASP A 617 -10.93 -49.42 -31.51
N LEU A 618 -11.06 -49.98 -30.30
CA LEU A 618 -11.47 -49.25 -29.10
C LEU A 618 -10.44 -48.18 -28.73
N GLN A 619 -9.14 -48.51 -28.71
CA GLN A 619 -8.08 -47.57 -28.36
C GLN A 619 -8.02 -46.38 -29.34
N GLN A 620 -8.24 -46.62 -30.64
CA GLN A 620 -8.29 -45.53 -31.61
C GLN A 620 -9.47 -44.59 -31.38
N VAL A 621 -10.66 -45.14 -31.10
CA VAL A 621 -11.86 -44.33 -30.83
C VAL A 621 -11.71 -43.56 -29.51
N GLN A 622 -11.10 -44.15 -28.49
CA GLN A 622 -10.78 -43.46 -27.23
C GLN A 622 -9.83 -42.27 -27.47
N LEU A 623 -8.74 -42.46 -28.24
CA LEU A 623 -7.82 -41.37 -28.60
C LEU A 623 -8.51 -40.26 -29.42
N GLN A 624 -9.42 -40.62 -30.32
CA GLN A 624 -10.23 -39.63 -31.04
C GLN A 624 -11.18 -38.87 -30.11
N ALA A 625 -11.78 -39.54 -29.13
CA ALA A 625 -12.66 -38.93 -28.14
C ALA A 625 -11.90 -37.93 -27.25
N GLU A 626 -10.71 -38.31 -26.78
CA GLU A 626 -9.80 -37.41 -26.05
C GLU A 626 -9.37 -36.22 -26.90
N GLY A 627 -9.07 -36.44 -28.19
CA GLY A 627 -8.76 -35.39 -29.15
C GLY A 627 -9.91 -34.40 -29.34
N LEU A 628 -11.16 -34.87 -29.42
CA LEU A 628 -12.36 -34.03 -29.51
C LEU A 628 -12.64 -33.27 -28.22
N ALA A 629 -12.42 -33.90 -27.06
CA ALA A 629 -12.61 -33.27 -25.75
C ALA A 629 -11.61 -32.12 -25.50
N THR A 630 -10.38 -32.27 -25.99
CA THR A 630 -9.30 -31.27 -25.85
C THR A 630 -9.22 -30.30 -27.04
N GLN A 631 -10.01 -30.52 -28.09
CA GLN A 631 -9.99 -29.70 -29.30
C GLN A 631 -10.35 -28.25 -28.99
N SER A 632 -9.44 -27.34 -29.33
CA SER A 632 -9.63 -25.91 -29.19
C SER A 632 -9.68 -25.25 -30.57
N PRO A 633 -10.82 -24.69 -31.00
CA PRO A 633 -10.90 -23.98 -32.27
C PRO A 633 -10.11 -22.66 -32.20
N SER A 634 -9.78 -22.10 -33.38
CA SER A 634 -9.17 -20.76 -33.43
C SER A 634 -10.08 -19.72 -32.75
N PRO A 635 -9.53 -18.63 -32.18
CA PRO A 635 -10.34 -17.67 -31.43
C PRO A 635 -11.55 -17.10 -32.18
N ARG A 636 -11.42 -16.86 -33.48
CA ARG A 636 -12.53 -16.40 -34.32
C ARG A 636 -13.65 -17.42 -34.45
N VAL A 637 -13.30 -18.70 -34.60
CA VAL A 637 -14.27 -19.79 -34.67
C VAL A 637 -14.93 -20.01 -33.31
N ALA A 638 -14.17 -19.91 -32.22
CA ALA A 638 -14.71 -19.97 -30.86
C ALA A 638 -15.77 -18.89 -30.60
N LEU A 639 -15.50 -17.64 -31.00
CA LEU A 639 -16.47 -16.54 -30.90
C LEU A 639 -17.74 -16.79 -31.74
N GLN A 640 -17.60 -17.35 -32.95
CA GLN A 640 -18.75 -17.71 -33.78
C GLN A 640 -19.58 -18.85 -33.17
N ASN A 641 -18.92 -19.84 -32.56
CA ASN A 641 -19.60 -20.93 -31.86
C ASN A 641 -20.36 -20.38 -30.65
N TYR A 642 -19.75 -19.50 -29.86
CA TYR A 642 -20.39 -18.84 -28.73
C TYR A 642 -21.61 -18.03 -29.15
N ALA A 643 -21.50 -17.22 -30.21
CA ALA A 643 -22.61 -16.41 -30.71
C ALA A 643 -23.84 -17.24 -31.18
N ARG A 644 -23.65 -18.54 -31.42
CA ARG A 644 -24.73 -19.48 -31.77
C ARG A 644 -25.23 -20.31 -30.58
N ALA A 645 -24.51 -20.30 -29.47
CA ALA A 645 -24.84 -21.07 -28.28
C ALA A 645 -25.84 -20.33 -27.38
N SER A 646 -26.79 -21.06 -26.80
CA SER A 646 -27.73 -20.55 -25.81
C SER A 646 -27.36 -21.14 -24.45
N LEU A 647 -26.41 -20.53 -23.75
CA LEU A 647 -25.87 -21.06 -22.49
C LEU A 647 -26.83 -20.83 -21.32
N SER A 648 -26.95 -21.82 -20.44
CA SER A 648 -27.63 -21.71 -19.16
C SER A 648 -26.77 -20.91 -18.16
N PRO A 649 -27.27 -19.78 -17.61
CA PRO A 649 -26.51 -18.97 -16.66
C PRO A 649 -26.04 -19.74 -15.42
N VAL A 650 -26.88 -20.64 -14.90
CA VAL A 650 -26.57 -21.44 -13.70
C VAL A 650 -25.45 -22.45 -13.99
N LEU A 651 -25.56 -23.22 -15.08
CA LEU A 651 -24.52 -24.17 -15.46
C LEU A 651 -23.21 -23.48 -15.84
N LEU A 652 -23.29 -22.27 -16.39
CA LEU A 652 -22.12 -21.45 -16.70
C LEU A 652 -21.40 -20.99 -15.43
N ALA A 653 -22.14 -20.60 -14.38
CA ALA A 653 -21.55 -20.28 -13.08
C ALA A 653 -20.84 -21.49 -12.48
N ASP A 654 -21.49 -22.65 -12.47
CA ASP A 654 -20.89 -23.92 -12.02
C ASP A 654 -19.65 -24.30 -12.86
N TYR A 655 -19.67 -24.04 -14.17
CA TYR A 655 -18.56 -24.29 -15.07
C TYR A 655 -17.32 -23.49 -14.67
N PHE A 656 -17.46 -22.16 -14.51
CA PHE A 656 -16.35 -21.29 -14.12
C PHE A 656 -15.81 -21.61 -12.72
N ALA A 657 -16.70 -21.92 -11.79
CA ALA A 657 -16.29 -22.28 -10.45
C ALA A 657 -15.53 -23.63 -10.44
N ALA A 658 -15.95 -24.60 -11.25
CA ALA A 658 -15.25 -25.88 -11.42
C ALA A 658 -13.88 -25.76 -12.14
N LEU A 659 -13.66 -24.71 -12.94
CA LEU A 659 -12.36 -24.47 -13.60
C LEU A 659 -11.26 -24.10 -12.59
N VAL A 660 -11.61 -23.35 -11.55
CA VAL A 660 -10.65 -22.82 -10.57
C VAL A 660 -10.44 -23.72 -9.36
N ASP A 661 -11.33 -24.69 -9.12
CA ASP A 661 -11.23 -25.59 -7.97
C ASP A 661 -10.01 -26.51 -8.02
N LYS A 662 -9.31 -26.56 -6.88
CA LYS A 662 -8.10 -27.36 -6.66
C LYS A 662 -8.29 -28.51 -5.70
N GLY A 663 -9.48 -28.69 -5.16
CA GLY A 663 -9.80 -29.87 -4.36
C GLY A 663 -8.91 -30.06 -3.13
N THR A 664 -8.41 -28.99 -2.50
CA THR A 664 -7.66 -29.06 -1.25
C THR A 664 -8.51 -29.72 -0.17
N ARG A 665 -8.32 -31.03 0.01
CA ARG A 665 -8.84 -31.80 1.14
C ARG A 665 -7.71 -32.63 1.69
N LYS A 666 -7.29 -32.33 2.92
CA LYS A 666 -6.43 -33.22 3.68
C LYS A 666 -7.26 -34.45 4.07
N ARG A 667 -6.77 -35.62 3.65
CA ARG A 667 -7.14 -36.90 4.25
C ARG A 667 -6.42 -36.97 5.59
N LEU A 668 -7.12 -36.72 6.69
CA LEU A 668 -6.61 -37.05 8.03
C LEU A 668 -7.66 -37.81 8.82
N SER A 669 -7.16 -38.88 9.43
CA SER A 669 -7.86 -39.90 10.20
C SER A 669 -8.53 -39.35 11.44
N SER A 670 -9.57 -40.09 11.85
CA SER A 670 -10.30 -40.09 13.13
C SER A 670 -11.27 -38.95 13.42
N SER A 671 -12.25 -38.76 12.53
CA SER A 671 -13.67 -38.49 12.84
C SER A 671 -14.42 -38.49 11.51
N ARG A 672 -15.18 -39.55 11.23
CA ARG A 672 -15.33 -40.10 9.86
C ARG A 672 -16.49 -39.54 9.01
N ASP A 673 -17.33 -38.63 9.46
CA ASP A 673 -18.68 -38.54 8.85
C ASP A 673 -19.09 -37.23 8.15
N THR A 674 -18.28 -36.16 8.10
CA THR A 674 -18.75 -34.87 7.51
C THR A 674 -18.16 -34.48 6.15
N PHE A 675 -16.92 -34.84 5.83
CA PHE A 675 -16.29 -34.40 4.57
C PHE A 675 -16.55 -35.32 3.37
N GLU A 676 -16.85 -36.61 3.57
CA GLU A 676 -17.22 -37.52 2.47
C GLU A 676 -18.58 -37.15 1.83
N LEU A 677 -19.47 -36.47 2.57
CA LEU A 677 -20.82 -36.12 2.12
C LEU A 677 -20.90 -35.17 0.90
N ARG A 678 -19.95 -34.22 0.72
CA ARG A 678 -20.00 -33.26 -0.41
C ARG A 678 -19.73 -33.92 -1.79
N TYR A 679 -19.10 -35.10 -1.85
CA TYR A 679 -18.79 -35.82 -3.11
C TYR A 679 -19.52 -37.17 -3.27
N GLU A 680 -20.47 -37.45 -2.36
CA GLU A 680 -21.39 -38.58 -2.41
C GLU A 680 -22.69 -38.30 -3.20
N ARG A 681 -22.87 -37.09 -3.72
CA ARG A 681 -23.99 -36.75 -4.62
C ARG A 681 -23.53 -36.81 -6.08
N HIS A 682 -24.32 -37.53 -6.88
CA HIS A 682 -24.47 -37.58 -8.36
C HIS A 682 -23.28 -37.12 -9.22
N ALA A 683 -22.83 -37.94 -10.18
CA ALA A 683 -21.73 -37.63 -11.11
C ALA A 683 -21.92 -36.28 -11.86
N PRO A 684 -21.27 -35.18 -11.44
CA PRO A 684 -21.68 -33.86 -11.90
C PRO A 684 -21.32 -33.66 -13.38
N GLY A 685 -22.33 -33.40 -14.22
CA GLY A 685 -22.16 -33.31 -15.67
C GLY A 685 -21.39 -32.07 -16.13
N VAL A 686 -21.49 -30.96 -15.40
CA VAL A 686 -20.67 -29.76 -15.61
C VAL A 686 -19.21 -30.06 -15.30
N GLN A 687 -18.91 -30.66 -14.13
CA GLN A 687 -17.52 -31.02 -13.77
C GLN A 687 -16.91 -32.02 -14.76
N PHE A 688 -17.74 -32.92 -15.29
CA PHE A 688 -17.35 -33.85 -16.34
C PHE A 688 -16.93 -33.10 -17.61
N SER A 689 -17.78 -32.17 -18.08
CA SER A 689 -17.51 -31.36 -19.27
C SER A 689 -16.34 -30.37 -19.11
N THR A 690 -16.04 -29.92 -17.88
CA THR A 690 -14.92 -29.00 -17.57
C THR A 690 -13.58 -29.71 -17.42
N SER A 691 -13.58 -31.02 -17.16
CA SER A 691 -12.37 -31.80 -16.85
C SER A 691 -11.20 -31.59 -17.83
N PRO A 692 -11.41 -31.54 -19.17
CA PRO A 692 -10.33 -31.29 -20.13
C PRO A 692 -9.76 -29.87 -20.11
N CYS A 693 -10.46 -28.93 -19.49
CA CYS A 693 -10.16 -27.49 -19.52
C CYS A 693 -9.82 -26.91 -18.15
N LYS A 694 -9.73 -27.73 -17.09
CA LYS A 694 -9.39 -27.29 -15.73
C LYS A 694 -8.12 -26.45 -15.74
N PHE A 695 -8.12 -25.37 -14.96
CA PHE A 695 -6.95 -24.51 -14.93
C PHE A 695 -5.76 -25.24 -14.30
N PRO A 696 -4.52 -24.94 -14.72
CA PRO A 696 -3.33 -25.34 -13.98
C PRO A 696 -3.31 -24.73 -12.56
N ILE A 697 -2.63 -25.37 -11.60
CA ILE A 697 -2.52 -24.84 -10.23
C ILE A 697 -1.90 -23.45 -10.20
N ASN A 698 -0.88 -23.22 -11.03
CA ASN A 698 -0.17 -21.95 -11.14
C ASN A 698 -1.08 -20.84 -11.67
N LEU A 699 -1.93 -21.13 -12.68
CA LEU A 699 -2.89 -20.15 -13.19
C LEU A 699 -3.88 -19.71 -12.09
N CYS A 700 -4.43 -20.66 -11.34
CA CYS A 700 -5.34 -20.30 -10.24
C CYS A 700 -4.63 -19.47 -9.17
N LYS A 701 -3.41 -19.87 -8.77
CA LYS A 701 -2.60 -19.07 -7.85
C LYS A 701 -2.40 -17.64 -8.36
N SER A 702 -2.04 -17.44 -9.62
CA SER A 702 -1.87 -16.10 -10.20
C SER A 702 -3.18 -15.30 -10.25
N LEU A 703 -4.29 -15.91 -10.65
CA LEU A 703 -5.59 -15.24 -10.70
C LEU A 703 -6.03 -14.76 -9.32
N PHE A 704 -5.93 -15.64 -8.32
CA PHE A 704 -6.27 -15.30 -6.94
C PHE A 704 -5.26 -14.33 -6.31
N ALA A 705 -3.95 -14.50 -6.56
CA ALA A 705 -2.92 -13.56 -6.16
C ALA A 705 -3.22 -12.16 -6.70
N PHE A 706 -3.63 -12.06 -7.96
CA PHE A 706 -3.97 -10.77 -8.55
C PHE A 706 -5.18 -10.13 -7.87
N SER A 707 -6.18 -10.92 -7.47
CA SER A 707 -7.31 -10.43 -6.67
C SER A 707 -6.88 -9.98 -5.26
N LEU A 708 -6.05 -10.75 -4.56
CA LEU A 708 -5.50 -10.36 -3.26
C LEU A 708 -4.72 -9.03 -3.35
N ALA A 709 -3.90 -8.88 -4.40
CA ALA A 709 -3.19 -7.62 -4.66
C ALA A 709 -4.17 -6.48 -4.98
N ALA A 710 -5.27 -6.75 -5.71
CA ALA A 710 -6.29 -5.75 -5.99
C ALA A 710 -6.96 -5.25 -4.71
N ASP A 711 -7.22 -6.12 -3.75
CA ASP A 711 -7.81 -5.77 -2.46
C ASP A 711 -6.86 -4.87 -1.63
N VAL A 712 -5.55 -5.14 -1.66
CA VAL A 712 -4.55 -4.24 -1.06
C VAL A 712 -4.57 -2.87 -1.76
N TYR A 713 -4.54 -2.85 -3.10
CA TYR A 713 -4.46 -1.62 -3.88
C TYR A 713 -5.76 -0.79 -3.90
N LYS A 714 -6.91 -1.40 -3.58
CA LYS A 714 -8.20 -0.73 -3.44
C LYS A 714 -8.16 0.38 -2.38
N ASN A 715 -7.33 0.24 -1.35
CA ASN A 715 -7.25 1.16 -0.22
C ASN A 715 -6.09 2.19 -0.31
N ILE A 716 -5.31 2.17 -1.39
CA ILE A 716 -4.13 3.04 -1.59
C ILE A 716 -4.21 3.79 -2.92
N GLU A 717 -5.27 4.59 -3.08
CA GLU A 717 -5.54 5.36 -4.30
C GLU A 717 -4.34 6.22 -4.76
N GLY A 718 -4.16 6.29 -6.07
CA GLY A 718 -3.06 7.03 -6.71
C GLY A 718 -1.69 6.34 -6.65
N ALA A 719 -1.56 5.18 -5.99
CA ALA A 719 -0.36 4.36 -6.11
C ALA A 719 -0.19 3.85 -7.56
N THR A 720 1.06 3.69 -7.97
CA THR A 720 1.41 3.29 -9.35
C THR A 720 2.44 2.19 -9.32
N ILE A 721 2.43 1.31 -10.31
CA ILE A 721 3.21 0.09 -10.37
C ILE A 721 4.07 0.15 -11.64
N PRO A 722 5.39 -0.08 -11.56
CA PRO A 722 6.24 -0.20 -12.73
C PRO A 722 5.85 -1.41 -13.57
N LEU A 723 5.74 -1.21 -14.88
CA LEU A 723 5.40 -2.24 -15.87
C LEU A 723 6.39 -3.40 -15.92
N LYS A 724 7.57 -3.28 -15.31
CA LYS A 724 8.52 -4.40 -15.18
C LYS A 724 7.99 -5.52 -14.27
N VAL A 725 6.98 -5.27 -13.43
CA VAL A 725 6.38 -6.28 -12.54
C VAL A 725 6.00 -7.58 -13.27
N VAL A 726 5.56 -7.46 -14.53
CA VAL A 726 5.11 -8.59 -15.36
C VAL A 726 6.23 -9.49 -15.88
N SER A 727 7.49 -9.18 -15.59
CA SER A 727 8.64 -9.98 -16.04
C SER A 727 8.86 -11.25 -15.23
N LYS A 728 8.42 -11.29 -13.96
CA LYS A 728 8.50 -12.49 -13.10
C LYS A 728 7.09 -13.05 -12.85
N PRO A 729 6.94 -14.38 -12.65
CA PRO A 729 5.63 -15.00 -12.46
C PRO A 729 4.96 -14.60 -11.14
N LEU A 730 3.65 -14.43 -11.16
CA LEU A 730 2.88 -14.03 -9.97
C LEU A 730 2.64 -15.20 -9.00
N TYR A 731 2.57 -16.44 -9.51
CA TYR A 731 2.32 -17.64 -8.70
C TYR A 731 3.53 -18.12 -7.88
N GLU A 732 4.70 -17.50 -8.07
CA GLU A 732 5.96 -17.77 -7.37
C GLU A 732 6.23 -16.78 -6.24
N CYS A 733 5.37 -15.78 -6.05
CA CYS A 733 5.59 -14.74 -5.07
C CYS A 733 5.59 -15.25 -3.62
N LEU A 734 6.54 -14.75 -2.82
CA LEU A 734 6.71 -15.16 -1.40
C LEU A 734 5.57 -14.69 -0.49
N TRP A 735 4.91 -13.58 -0.83
CA TRP A 735 3.79 -13.04 -0.06
C TRP A 735 2.49 -13.84 -0.19
N LEU A 736 2.44 -14.86 -1.03
CA LEU A 736 1.25 -15.70 -1.16
C LEU A 736 1.03 -16.53 0.11
N PRO A 737 -0.21 -16.64 0.60
CA PRO A 737 -0.49 -17.36 1.82
C PRO A 737 -0.16 -18.85 1.70
N SER A 738 0.21 -19.46 2.83
CA SER A 738 0.51 -20.88 2.94
C SER A 738 -0.15 -21.47 4.20
N PRO A 739 -1.20 -22.32 4.06
CA PRO A 739 -1.76 -22.85 2.82
C PRO A 739 -2.54 -21.79 2.02
N PHE A 740 -2.41 -21.84 0.69
CA PHE A 740 -2.98 -20.80 -0.19
C PHE A 740 -4.51 -20.73 -0.17
N TYR A 741 -5.20 -21.85 0.00
CA TYR A 741 -6.66 -21.93 -0.02
C TYR A 741 -7.22 -22.21 1.38
N LEU A 742 -8.36 -21.59 1.70
CA LEU A 742 -9.12 -21.86 2.93
C LEU A 742 -9.74 -23.26 2.92
N GLU A 743 -9.76 -23.92 4.08
CA GLU A 743 -10.54 -25.14 4.28
C GLU A 743 -12.02 -24.76 4.47
N SER A 744 -12.87 -25.21 3.54
CA SER A 744 -14.32 -24.96 3.59
C SER A 744 -14.91 -25.69 4.81
N GLN A 745 -15.39 -24.96 5.82
CA GLN A 745 -15.99 -25.56 7.02
C GLN A 745 -17.31 -26.27 6.64
N ALA A 746 -17.49 -27.50 7.11
CA ALA A 746 -18.64 -28.33 6.76
C ALA A 746 -20.01 -27.76 7.23
N LYS A 747 -20.00 -26.79 8.17
CA LYS A 747 -21.21 -26.15 8.72
C LYS A 747 -21.93 -25.24 7.71
N ASP A 748 -21.23 -24.69 6.72
CA ASP A 748 -21.83 -23.76 5.75
C ASP A 748 -22.70 -24.44 4.68
N LEU A 749 -22.83 -25.77 4.68
CA LEU A 749 -23.77 -26.48 3.79
C LEU A 749 -24.60 -27.58 4.44
N SER A 750 -24.61 -27.66 5.78
CA SER A 750 -25.55 -28.55 6.45
C SER A 750 -27.01 -28.12 6.31
N ASP A 751 -27.28 -26.87 5.94
CA ASP A 751 -28.65 -26.31 5.84
C ASP A 751 -29.24 -26.23 4.43
N VAL A 752 -28.44 -26.49 3.37
CA VAL A 752 -28.97 -26.45 2.00
C VAL A 752 -29.33 -27.86 1.55
N ASP A 753 -30.62 -28.18 1.53
CA ASP A 753 -31.11 -29.42 0.89
C ASP A 753 -31.01 -29.25 -0.65
N VAL A 754 -29.78 -29.30 -1.19
CA VAL A 754 -29.42 -29.11 -2.63
C VAL A 754 -30.06 -30.15 -3.56
N ARG A 755 -30.96 -31.01 -3.07
CA ARG A 755 -31.55 -32.08 -3.88
C ARG A 755 -32.47 -31.55 -4.98
N PHE A 756 -32.96 -30.31 -4.88
CA PHE A 756 -34.06 -29.83 -5.73
C PHE A 756 -34.01 -28.35 -6.15
N ASN A 757 -32.95 -27.58 -5.83
CA ASN A 757 -32.86 -26.18 -6.23
C ASN A 757 -32.08 -26.02 -7.54
N TYR A 758 -32.79 -25.81 -8.66
CA TYR A 758 -32.19 -25.65 -10.00
C TYR A 758 -31.86 -24.18 -10.36
N SER A 759 -32.10 -23.24 -9.44
CA SER A 759 -31.90 -21.80 -9.67
C SER A 759 -30.65 -21.22 -9.02
N GLU A 760 -29.86 -22.02 -8.30
CA GLU A 760 -28.62 -21.59 -7.64
C GLU A 760 -27.45 -22.48 -8.07
N PRO A 761 -26.21 -21.94 -8.14
CA PRO A 761 -25.02 -22.73 -8.42
C PRO A 761 -24.83 -23.82 -7.36
N ALA A 762 -24.56 -25.05 -7.79
CA ALA A 762 -24.26 -26.15 -6.89
C ALA A 762 -22.78 -26.14 -6.44
N PHE A 763 -21.93 -25.37 -7.14
CA PHE A 763 -20.49 -25.37 -6.95
C PHE A 763 -19.98 -24.06 -6.33
N ILE A 764 -19.29 -24.18 -5.19
CA ILE A 764 -18.59 -23.07 -4.52
C ILE A 764 -17.08 -23.33 -4.66
N PRO A 765 -16.32 -22.44 -5.35
CA PRO A 765 -14.89 -22.65 -5.56
C PRO A 765 -14.10 -22.42 -4.27
N ALA A 766 -12.90 -23.00 -4.21
CA ALA A 766 -11.96 -22.72 -3.12
C ALA A 766 -11.56 -21.23 -3.12
N GLN A 767 -11.64 -20.58 -1.97
CA GLN A 767 -11.24 -19.19 -1.78
C GLN A 767 -9.81 -19.12 -1.23
N PRO A 768 -9.00 -18.14 -1.67
CA PRO A 768 -7.69 -17.92 -1.09
C PRO A 768 -7.82 -17.43 0.37
N GLN A 769 -6.80 -17.67 1.19
CA GLN A 769 -6.72 -16.99 2.49
C GLN A 769 -6.51 -15.48 2.28
N PRO A 770 -7.14 -14.62 3.11
CA PRO A 770 -6.83 -13.19 3.12
C PRO A 770 -5.37 -12.99 3.53
N LEU A 771 -4.76 -11.92 3.03
CA LEU A 771 -3.39 -11.57 3.41
C LEU A 771 -3.35 -11.09 4.87
N ASP A 772 -2.27 -11.40 5.58
CA ASP A 772 -1.90 -10.70 6.80
C ASP A 772 -1.12 -9.40 6.49
N LEU A 773 -0.78 -8.63 7.52
CA LEU A 773 -0.09 -7.34 7.35
C LEU A 773 1.31 -7.49 6.72
N PRO A 774 2.20 -8.40 7.18
CA PRO A 774 3.49 -8.60 6.54
C PRO A 774 3.40 -9.07 5.08
N GLN A 775 2.44 -9.94 4.75
CA GLN A 775 2.16 -10.34 3.37
C GLN A 775 1.67 -9.16 2.53
N ALA A 776 0.80 -8.32 3.07
CA ALA A 776 0.34 -7.11 2.37
C ALA A 776 1.51 -6.13 2.11
N PHE A 777 2.41 -5.94 3.07
CA PHE A 777 3.64 -5.16 2.87
C PHE A 777 4.57 -5.78 1.83
N SER A 778 4.79 -7.09 1.87
CA SER A 778 5.61 -7.77 0.86
C SER A 778 4.98 -7.67 -0.54
N CYS A 779 3.65 -7.79 -0.65
CA CYS A 779 2.91 -7.54 -1.88
C CYS A 779 3.15 -6.10 -2.39
N ILE A 780 3.03 -5.09 -1.53
CA ILE A 780 3.33 -3.70 -1.90
C ILE A 780 4.79 -3.56 -2.35
N ALA A 781 5.76 -4.13 -1.62
CA ALA A 781 7.17 -4.07 -1.98
C ALA A 781 7.44 -4.67 -3.37
N ARG A 782 6.81 -5.83 -3.68
CA ARG A 782 6.90 -6.50 -4.99
C ARG A 782 6.33 -5.67 -6.12
N PHE A 783 5.19 -5.04 -5.89
CA PHE A 783 4.53 -4.23 -6.90
C PHE A 783 5.19 -2.85 -7.04
N GLU A 784 5.58 -2.16 -5.97
CA GLU A 784 6.22 -0.82 -6.04
C GLU A 784 7.63 -0.84 -6.63
N SER A 785 8.44 -1.83 -6.22
CA SER A 785 9.77 -2.04 -6.80
C SER A 785 9.71 -2.62 -8.20
N GLY A 786 8.66 -3.38 -8.51
CA GLY A 786 8.53 -4.20 -9.71
C GLY A 786 9.41 -5.44 -9.74
N ALA A 787 10.20 -5.72 -8.69
CA ALA A 787 11.18 -6.81 -8.75
C ALA A 787 11.57 -7.46 -7.40
N CYS A 788 11.59 -6.69 -6.30
CA CYS A 788 11.94 -7.16 -4.96
C CYS A 788 10.80 -8.00 -4.38
N ASP A 789 11.05 -9.27 -4.08
CA ASP A 789 10.09 -10.16 -3.42
C ASP A 789 10.63 -10.46 -2.02
N VAL A 790 10.23 -9.64 -1.05
CA VAL A 790 10.75 -9.70 0.33
C VAL A 790 9.98 -10.78 1.10
N ASP A 791 10.65 -11.60 1.90
CA ASP A 791 9.96 -12.60 2.72
C ASP A 791 9.05 -11.88 3.74
N PRO A 792 7.74 -12.19 3.82
CA PRO A 792 6.86 -11.63 4.83
C PRO A 792 7.40 -11.78 6.26
N ALA A 793 8.15 -12.83 6.57
CA ALA A 793 8.75 -13.03 7.89
C ALA A 793 9.73 -11.90 8.27
N ASP A 794 10.45 -11.34 7.28
CA ASP A 794 11.38 -10.22 7.50
C ASP A 794 10.66 -8.87 7.67
N LEU A 795 9.37 -8.81 7.32
CA LEU A 795 8.51 -7.63 7.43
C LEU A 795 7.59 -7.65 8.65
N GLU A 796 7.67 -8.69 9.49
CA GLU A 796 6.95 -8.75 10.77
C GLU A 796 7.09 -7.47 11.64
N PRO A 797 8.29 -6.90 11.84
CA PRO A 797 8.44 -5.69 12.66
C PRO A 797 8.00 -4.39 11.93
N ALA A 798 7.57 -4.47 10.67
CA ALA A 798 7.27 -3.28 9.88
C ALA A 798 5.97 -2.60 10.34
N LEU A 799 6.04 -1.28 10.54
CA LEU A 799 4.88 -0.42 10.76
C LEU A 799 4.47 0.34 9.48
N ALA A 800 5.43 0.54 8.56
CA ALA A 800 5.19 1.17 7.27
C ALA A 800 6.28 0.83 6.25
N LEU A 801 5.99 1.07 4.97
CA LEU A 801 6.96 1.08 3.87
C LEU A 801 6.98 2.46 3.22
N ALA A 802 8.16 3.04 2.98
CA ALA A 802 8.31 4.25 2.18
C ALA A 802 8.98 3.93 0.84
N SER A 803 8.40 4.38 -0.26
CA SER A 803 8.98 4.26 -1.60
C SER A 803 8.59 5.44 -2.48
N GLY A 804 9.58 6.11 -3.07
CA GLY A 804 9.36 7.28 -3.91
C GLY A 804 8.65 8.42 -3.16
N ASP A 805 7.41 8.71 -3.55
CA ASP A 805 6.54 9.73 -2.95
C ASP A 805 5.41 9.13 -2.09
N SER A 806 5.52 7.86 -1.71
CA SER A 806 4.47 7.13 -1.02
C SER A 806 4.99 6.48 0.25
N ILE A 807 4.25 6.66 1.34
CA ILE A 807 4.45 5.97 2.62
C ILE A 807 3.20 5.14 2.88
N PHE A 808 3.34 3.83 2.81
CA PHE A 808 2.32 2.82 3.05
C PHE A 808 2.35 2.45 4.52
N VAL A 809 1.37 2.89 5.30
CA VAL A 809 1.33 2.74 6.76
C VAL A 809 0.24 1.76 7.16
N ALA A 810 0.52 0.85 8.10
CA ALA A 810 -0.50 0.01 8.70
C ALA A 810 -1.63 0.89 9.27
N ALA A 811 -2.89 0.60 8.94
CA ALA A 811 -4.00 1.48 9.28
C ALA A 811 -4.15 1.69 10.80
N ALA A 812 -3.81 0.68 11.60
CA ALA A 812 -3.80 0.75 13.07
C ALA A 812 -2.93 1.90 13.62
N VAL A 813 -1.83 2.25 12.94
CA VAL A 813 -0.94 3.36 13.35
C VAL A 813 -1.60 4.74 13.17
N LEU A 814 -2.64 4.83 12.34
CA LEU A 814 -3.34 6.07 11.97
C LEU A 814 -4.81 6.04 12.39
N SER A 815 -5.19 5.16 13.31
CA SER A 815 -6.58 4.95 13.72
C SER A 815 -6.75 5.15 15.22
N ASP A 816 -7.98 5.49 15.61
CA ASP A 816 -8.36 5.50 17.01
C ASP A 816 -8.35 4.05 17.54
N PRO A 817 -7.86 3.77 18.76
CA PRO A 817 -7.85 2.43 19.33
C PRO A 817 -9.26 1.83 19.52
N PHE A 818 -10.31 2.66 19.52
CA PHE A 818 -11.70 2.20 19.50
C PHE A 818 -12.07 1.56 18.15
N ASP A 819 -11.51 2.06 17.04
CA ASP A 819 -11.77 1.50 15.72
C ASP A 819 -11.20 0.08 15.60
N ARG A 820 -11.79 -0.73 14.72
CA ARG A 820 -11.27 -2.05 14.32
C ARG A 820 -10.90 -2.02 12.83
N PRO A 821 -9.77 -1.39 12.46
CA PRO A 821 -9.27 -1.55 11.11
C PRO A 821 -8.92 -3.03 10.90
N GLU A 822 -9.23 -3.56 9.72
CA GLU A 822 -8.81 -4.91 9.34
C GLU A 822 -7.28 -5.04 9.53
N PRO A 823 -6.75 -6.15 10.08
CA PRO A 823 -5.33 -6.27 10.41
C PRO A 823 -4.37 -6.01 9.24
N HIS A 824 -4.80 -6.32 8.02
CA HIS A 824 -4.04 -6.16 6.78
C HIS A 824 -4.30 -4.82 6.07
N LEU A 825 -5.12 -3.94 6.65
CA LEU A 825 -5.46 -2.66 6.03
C LEU A 825 -4.25 -1.72 6.06
N ILE A 826 -3.89 -1.22 4.89
CA ILE A 826 -2.79 -0.27 4.70
C ILE A 826 -3.35 1.02 4.13
N ARG A 827 -2.90 2.16 4.65
CA ARG A 827 -3.22 3.50 4.14
C ARG A 827 -1.99 4.11 3.47
N ARG A 828 -2.20 4.83 2.38
CA ARG A 828 -1.15 5.55 1.68
C ARG A 828 -1.13 7.01 2.12
N ILE A 829 0.00 7.45 2.65
CA ILE A 829 0.36 8.85 2.83
C ILE A 829 1.25 9.24 1.65
N VAL A 830 1.00 10.40 1.08
CA VAL A 830 1.89 10.94 0.06
C VAL A 830 3.02 11.70 0.74
N GLY A 831 4.26 11.30 0.49
CA GLY A 831 5.46 11.87 1.09
C GLY A 831 6.71 11.05 0.80
N ASN A 832 7.88 11.67 0.94
CA ASN A 832 9.18 11.00 0.82
C ASN A 832 9.97 11.23 2.11
N ILE A 833 10.71 10.21 2.55
CA ILE A 833 11.60 10.28 3.72
C ILE A 833 13.05 10.64 3.35
N GLY A 834 13.31 10.96 2.07
CA GLY A 834 14.62 11.38 1.57
C GLY A 834 15.62 10.25 1.33
N ARG A 835 15.16 9.00 1.26
CA ARG A 835 16.01 7.81 1.03
C ARG A 835 15.71 7.16 -0.33
N PRO A 836 16.73 6.70 -1.08
CA PRO A 836 16.51 5.91 -2.29
C PRO A 836 15.99 4.51 -1.97
N GLY A 837 15.32 3.87 -2.93
CA GLY A 837 14.80 2.51 -2.78
C GLY A 837 13.50 2.41 -1.96
N ILE A 838 13.27 1.24 -1.37
CA ILE A 838 12.20 0.98 -0.39
C ILE A 838 12.81 1.07 1.01
N SER A 839 12.19 1.85 1.89
CA SER A 839 12.53 1.89 3.31
C SER A 839 11.43 1.24 4.15
N VAL A 840 11.74 0.12 4.79
CA VAL A 840 10.91 -0.56 5.77
C VAL A 840 11.06 0.15 7.10
N LEU A 841 10.00 0.79 7.56
CA LEU A 841 9.98 1.51 8.83
C LEU A 841 9.63 0.53 9.95
N VAL A 842 10.45 0.45 10.98
CA VAL A 842 10.26 -0.43 12.14
C VAL A 842 10.29 0.36 13.44
N ALA A 843 9.53 -0.08 14.45
CA ALA A 843 9.52 0.56 15.76
C ALA A 843 10.88 0.37 16.47
N PRO A 844 11.29 1.29 17.35
CA PRO A 844 12.50 1.11 18.15
C PRO A 844 12.38 -0.10 19.08
N GLN A 845 13.48 -0.83 19.28
CA GLN A 845 13.48 -2.01 20.16
C GLN A 845 13.23 -1.65 21.64
N ASP A 846 13.65 -0.46 22.06
CA ASP A 846 13.49 0.04 23.44
C ASP A 846 12.80 1.42 23.41
N PRO A 847 11.46 1.46 23.27
CA PRO A 847 10.70 2.70 23.30
C PRO A 847 10.78 3.32 24.70
N LYS A 848 11.17 4.60 24.79
CA LYS A 848 11.38 5.26 26.08
C LYS A 848 10.10 5.92 26.56
N ILE A 849 9.88 5.93 27.87
CA ILE A 849 8.80 6.66 28.53
C ILE A 849 9.43 7.62 29.53
N ARG A 850 8.94 8.87 29.58
CA ARG A 850 9.37 9.86 30.59
C ARG A 850 9.04 9.35 31.99
N LYS A 851 9.91 9.63 32.95
CA LYS A 851 9.64 9.33 34.36
C LYS A 851 8.55 10.26 34.91
N PRO A 852 7.71 9.80 35.86
CA PRO A 852 6.77 10.66 36.57
C PRO A 852 7.48 11.84 37.24
N THR A 853 6.81 12.99 37.32
CA THR A 853 7.35 14.18 37.95
C THR A 853 7.24 14.09 39.47
N GLU A 854 8.27 14.48 40.23
CA GLU A 854 8.24 14.51 41.72
C GLU A 854 7.45 15.70 42.30
N SER A 855 6.80 16.50 41.44
CA SER A 855 6.10 17.72 41.84
C SER A 855 4.69 17.38 42.32
N PHE A 856 4.49 17.40 43.64
CA PHE A 856 3.23 17.03 44.29
C PHE A 856 2.00 17.86 43.86
N ASN A 857 2.19 19.02 43.23
CA ASN A 857 1.13 19.94 42.85
C ASN A 857 0.64 19.77 41.40
N ILE A 858 1.21 18.83 40.64
CA ILE A 858 0.83 18.55 39.25
C ILE A 858 -0.16 17.39 39.15
N ILE A 859 -0.05 16.41 40.06
CA ILE A 859 -0.87 15.20 40.09
C ILE A 859 -1.98 15.41 41.12
N ALA A 860 -3.22 15.62 40.65
CA ALA A 860 -4.36 15.89 41.52
C ALA A 860 -5.27 14.67 41.70
N HIS A 861 -5.45 13.87 40.64
CA HIS A 861 -6.44 12.79 40.56
C HIS A 861 -7.80 13.22 41.15
N ALA A 862 -8.39 14.26 40.57
CA ALA A 862 -9.70 14.73 41.01
C ALA A 862 -10.77 13.66 40.77
N PRO A 863 -11.80 13.55 41.63
CA PRO A 863 -12.94 12.67 41.35
C PRO A 863 -13.54 12.94 39.97
N TYR A 864 -13.88 11.87 39.24
CA TYR A 864 -14.44 12.00 37.89
C TYR A 864 -15.82 12.68 37.92
N ASP A 865 -15.97 13.75 37.15
CA ASP A 865 -17.16 14.60 37.09
C ASP A 865 -18.23 14.12 36.08
N PHE A 866 -17.97 12.99 35.41
CA PHE A 866 -18.81 12.43 34.35
C PHE A 866 -18.93 13.30 33.10
N CYS A 867 -18.02 14.28 32.93
CA CYS A 867 -17.91 15.10 31.72
C CYS A 867 -16.88 14.49 30.76
N ARG A 868 -17.33 14.23 29.53
CA ARG A 868 -16.48 13.75 28.43
C ARG A 868 -15.84 14.94 27.72
N GLU A 869 -14.60 15.23 28.05
CA GLU A 869 -13.84 16.37 27.53
C GLU A 869 -12.54 15.91 26.88
N ASP A 870 -11.94 16.79 26.07
CA ASP A 870 -10.57 16.61 25.57
C ASP A 870 -9.65 17.59 26.30
N ASN A 871 -8.92 17.07 27.29
CA ASN A 871 -7.89 17.78 28.04
C ASN A 871 -6.48 17.58 27.45
N PHE A 872 -6.36 16.75 26.41
CA PHE A 872 -5.12 16.41 25.71
C PHE A 872 -4.99 17.11 24.34
N ARG A 873 -5.70 18.22 24.12
CA ARG A 873 -5.74 18.97 22.85
C ARG A 873 -4.38 19.38 22.29
N SER A 874 -3.38 19.52 23.15
CA SER A 874 -2.01 19.90 22.77
C SER A 874 -1.12 18.70 22.43
N THR A 875 -1.66 17.48 22.45
CA THR A 875 -0.95 16.25 22.13
C THR A 875 -0.78 16.09 20.62
N SER A 876 0.41 15.65 20.23
CA SER A 876 0.80 15.42 18.84
C SER A 876 1.71 14.18 18.72
N LEU A 877 1.63 13.48 17.58
CA LEU A 877 2.45 12.31 17.27
C LEU A 877 3.46 12.68 16.18
N HIS A 878 4.75 12.47 16.46
CA HIS A 878 5.85 12.85 15.57
C HIS A 878 6.67 11.64 15.15
N LEU A 879 6.75 11.41 13.83
CA LEU A 879 7.66 10.43 13.26
C LEU A 879 9.06 11.03 13.10
N SER A 880 10.08 10.30 13.56
CA SER A 880 11.50 10.61 13.35
C SER A 880 12.29 9.33 13.05
N PHE A 881 13.51 9.46 12.56
CA PHE A 881 14.38 8.32 12.21
C PHE A 881 15.65 8.34 13.05
N THR A 882 16.11 7.17 13.47
CA THR A 882 17.45 7.05 14.07
C THR A 882 18.52 6.86 13.00
N GLU A 883 19.78 6.83 13.40
CA GLU A 883 20.89 6.49 12.49
C GLU A 883 20.97 4.98 12.20
N TRP A 884 20.18 4.16 12.91
CA TRP A 884 20.18 2.72 12.70
C TRP A 884 19.47 2.37 11.38
N THR A 885 20.22 1.74 10.49
CA THR A 885 19.71 1.23 9.22
C THR A 885 20.32 -0.13 8.92
N PHE A 886 19.53 -1.04 8.37
CA PHE A 886 19.97 -2.39 8.03
C PHE A 886 19.50 -2.79 6.62
N PRO A 887 20.38 -3.24 5.72
CA PRO A 887 19.97 -3.70 4.40
C PRO A 887 19.26 -5.06 4.48
N LEU A 888 18.04 -5.14 3.96
CA LEU A 888 17.28 -6.39 3.90
C LEU A 888 17.44 -7.11 2.57
N TYR A 889 17.49 -6.36 1.46
CA TYR A 889 17.50 -6.92 0.12
C TYR A 889 18.32 -6.07 -0.86
N ALA A 890 19.12 -6.75 -1.69
CA ALA A 890 19.78 -6.19 -2.85
C ALA A 890 19.54 -7.13 -4.04
N GLU A 891 18.96 -6.63 -5.14
CA GLU A 891 18.61 -7.47 -6.29
C GLU A 891 19.86 -8.02 -7.03
N ASP A 892 21.01 -7.34 -6.93
CA ASP A 892 22.29 -7.74 -7.52
C ASP A 892 23.47 -7.55 -6.55
N GLU A 893 24.40 -8.52 -6.49
CA GLU A 893 25.64 -8.44 -5.69
C GLU A 893 26.61 -7.30 -6.11
N ARG A 894 26.27 -6.53 -7.17
CA ARG A 894 27.17 -5.53 -7.80
C ARG A 894 26.59 -4.14 -7.96
N THR A 895 25.40 -3.84 -7.41
CA THR A 895 24.88 -2.47 -7.34
C THR A 895 25.27 -1.83 -6.00
N ILE A 896 25.71 -0.58 -6.04
CA ILE A 896 26.05 0.19 -4.83
C ILE A 896 24.76 0.60 -4.09
N ASP A 897 23.66 0.78 -4.83
CA ASP A 897 22.35 1.14 -4.29
C ASP A 897 21.66 -0.12 -3.74
N GLN A 898 21.25 -0.05 -2.46
CA GLN A 898 20.48 -1.09 -1.78
C GLN A 898 18.99 -0.86 -2.04
N ASP A 899 18.30 -1.88 -2.55
CA ASP A 899 16.91 -1.73 -3.01
C ASP A 899 15.91 -1.69 -1.85
N VAL A 900 16.19 -2.39 -0.75
CA VAL A 900 15.32 -2.41 0.44
C VAL A 900 16.14 -2.25 1.73
N MET A 901 15.81 -1.22 2.50
CA MET A 901 16.46 -0.86 3.76
C MET A 901 15.48 -0.89 4.92
N MET A 902 15.86 -1.51 6.03
CA MET A 902 15.18 -1.32 7.30
C MET A 902 15.68 -0.05 7.97
N VAL A 903 14.75 0.78 8.44
CA VAL A 903 15.03 2.07 9.09
C VAL A 903 14.26 2.11 10.41
N GLU A 904 15.00 2.22 11.50
CA GLU A 904 14.37 2.38 12.81
C GLU A 904 13.71 3.76 12.88
N SER A 905 12.41 3.72 13.19
CA SER A 905 11.46 4.81 13.06
C SER A 905 10.74 5.01 14.37
N VAL A 906 10.92 6.17 14.97
CA VAL A 906 10.41 6.49 16.30
C VAL A 906 9.18 7.38 16.15
N ILE A 907 8.03 6.92 16.67
CA ILE A 907 6.82 7.72 16.81
C ILE A 907 6.80 8.26 18.24
N SER A 908 7.09 9.55 18.41
CA SER A 908 7.11 10.18 19.73
C SER A 908 5.83 10.97 20.01
N VAL A 909 5.36 10.89 21.24
CA VAL A 909 4.27 11.70 21.79
C VAL A 909 4.87 13.00 22.32
N LEU A 910 4.36 14.12 21.82
CA LEU A 910 4.67 15.44 22.34
C LEU A 910 3.39 16.10 22.84
N ASP A 911 3.41 16.58 24.08
CA ASP A 911 2.34 17.38 24.67
C ASP A 911 2.85 18.77 25.01
N ARG A 912 2.18 19.80 24.46
CA ARG A 912 2.61 21.21 24.59
C ARG A 912 4.08 21.42 24.19
N GLY A 913 4.54 20.66 23.20
CA GLY A 913 5.93 20.69 22.71
C GLY A 913 6.94 19.90 23.55
N ARG A 914 6.53 19.25 24.64
CA ARG A 914 7.39 18.42 25.51
C ARG A 914 7.25 16.95 25.17
N TRP A 915 8.38 16.25 25.08
CA TRP A 915 8.41 14.81 24.89
C TRP A 915 7.82 14.07 26.10
N VAL A 916 6.94 13.09 25.83
CA VAL A 916 6.29 12.25 26.84
C VAL A 916 6.78 10.80 26.74
N ALA A 917 6.68 10.20 25.56
CA ALA A 917 7.07 8.82 25.34
C ALA A 917 7.30 8.53 23.86
N ASP A 918 7.93 7.41 23.57
CA ASP A 918 7.93 6.78 22.25
C ASP A 918 6.94 5.62 22.24
N LEU A 919 6.21 5.51 21.14
CA LEU A 919 5.14 4.54 20.99
C LEU A 919 5.65 3.24 20.37
N ASP A 920 5.29 2.14 21.01
CA ASP A 920 5.28 0.80 20.44
C ASP A 920 3.84 0.36 20.19
N ILE A 921 3.35 0.75 19.01
CA ILE A 921 1.97 0.49 18.57
C ILE A 921 1.75 -1.02 18.32
N ARG A 922 2.80 -1.78 18.00
CA ARG A 922 2.72 -3.24 17.81
C ARG A 922 2.52 -3.99 19.12
N GLY A 923 2.96 -3.42 20.25
CA GLY A 923 2.69 -3.94 21.58
C GLY A 923 1.23 -3.85 22.03
N ILE A 924 0.36 -3.22 21.25
CA ILE A 924 -1.07 -3.06 21.56
C ILE A 924 -1.86 -4.26 21.02
N ASP A 925 -2.55 -4.97 21.91
CA ASP A 925 -3.55 -5.99 21.53
C ASP A 925 -4.89 -5.33 21.17
N PHE A 926 -5.01 -4.82 19.93
CA PHE A 926 -6.22 -4.14 19.47
C PHE A 926 -7.48 -5.04 19.46
N GLU A 927 -7.32 -6.36 19.34
CA GLU A 927 -8.42 -7.33 19.37
C GLU A 927 -8.90 -7.55 20.80
N GLY A 928 -7.98 -7.73 21.74
CA GLY A 928 -8.25 -7.92 23.17
C GLY A 928 -8.77 -6.67 23.89
N LEU A 929 -8.58 -5.47 23.34
CA LEU A 929 -9.04 -4.21 23.96
C LEU A 929 -10.57 -4.17 24.18
N PRO A 930 -11.03 -4.11 25.45
CA PRO A 930 -12.43 -3.86 25.81
C PRO A 930 -12.95 -2.55 25.21
N ARG A 931 -14.00 -2.65 24.39
CA ARG A 931 -14.68 -1.50 23.79
C ARG A 931 -15.98 -1.25 24.54
N ILE A 932 -16.06 -0.13 25.24
CA ILE A 932 -17.18 0.18 26.10
C ILE A 932 -18.19 1.01 25.30
N THR A 933 -19.29 0.35 24.94
CA THR A 933 -20.48 0.95 24.32
C THR A 933 -21.69 0.65 25.21
N THR A 934 -22.55 1.62 25.49
CA THR A 934 -23.81 1.36 26.22
C THR A 934 -25.01 1.43 25.29
N ALA A 935 -26.01 0.57 25.52
CA ALA A 935 -27.29 0.65 24.84
C ALA A 935 -27.97 2.02 25.08
N PRO A 936 -28.82 2.50 24.14
CA PRO A 936 -29.60 3.71 24.37
C PRO A 936 -30.46 3.53 25.62
N CYS A 937 -30.30 4.42 26.59
CA CYS A 937 -30.98 4.34 27.87
C CYS A 937 -32.51 4.32 27.68
N GLN A 938 -33.16 3.15 27.82
CA GLN A 938 -34.61 3.00 27.63
C GLN A 938 -35.44 3.37 28.87
N GLY A 939 -34.82 3.83 29.96
CA GLY A 939 -35.48 4.13 31.24
C GLY A 939 -35.41 5.58 31.71
N HIS A 940 -34.54 6.43 31.14
CA HIS A 940 -34.33 7.81 31.63
C HIS A 940 -34.97 8.93 30.78
N GLY A 941 -35.79 8.58 29.77
CA GLY A 941 -36.65 9.52 29.04
C GLY A 941 -35.93 10.48 28.06
N PRO A 942 -36.51 10.81 26.89
CA PRO A 942 -35.91 11.72 25.92
C PRO A 942 -36.45 13.15 26.09
N ILE A 943 -36.00 13.91 27.10
CA ILE A 943 -36.28 15.36 27.17
C ILE A 943 -35.09 16.11 27.79
N ALA A 944 -34.52 17.06 27.03
CA ALA A 944 -33.53 18.06 27.42
C ALA A 944 -32.09 17.54 27.74
N PRO A 945 -31.05 18.34 27.47
CA PRO A 945 -29.70 18.06 27.98
C PRO A 945 -29.81 17.92 29.50
N CYS A 946 -29.47 16.74 30.03
CA CYS A 946 -29.52 16.42 31.45
C CYS A 946 -29.04 17.61 32.30
N PRO A 947 -29.95 18.33 33.00
CA PRO A 947 -29.58 19.42 33.90
C PRO A 947 -29.43 18.84 35.32
N HIS A 948 -28.62 17.79 35.47
CA HIS A 948 -28.14 17.36 36.78
C HIS A 948 -26.72 17.88 37.05
N GLN A 949 -26.24 18.83 36.23
CA GLN A 949 -24.93 19.46 36.38
C GLN A 949 -24.93 20.71 37.26
N ASP A 950 -26.09 21.30 37.59
CA ASP A 950 -26.15 22.48 38.44
C ASP A 950 -27.23 22.34 39.52
N HIS A 951 -26.79 22.24 40.77
CA HIS A 951 -27.55 22.26 42.02
C HIS A 951 -28.16 20.94 42.52
N LEU A 952 -27.38 20.22 43.34
CA LEU A 952 -27.80 19.73 44.67
C LEU A 952 -26.54 19.49 45.53
N PRO A 953 -26.52 19.87 46.83
CA PRO A 953 -25.47 19.44 47.74
C PRO A 953 -25.54 17.91 47.94
N PRO A 954 -24.46 17.27 48.43
CA PRO A 954 -24.45 15.83 48.63
C PRO A 954 -25.55 15.45 49.63
N VAL A 955 -26.56 14.71 49.16
CA VAL A 955 -27.42 13.98 50.10
C VAL A 955 -26.55 12.85 50.62
N ALA A 956 -26.12 13.05 51.86
CA ALA A 956 -25.48 12.03 52.66
C ALA A 956 -26.36 10.77 52.70
N ASP A 957 -25.65 9.65 52.70
CA ASP A 957 -26.06 8.30 53.07
C ASP A 957 -26.45 7.36 51.91
N ASP A 958 -25.51 6.42 51.68
CA ASP A 958 -25.67 5.08 51.09
C ASP A 958 -25.57 4.85 49.56
N VAL A 959 -24.61 5.49 48.89
CA VAL A 959 -23.90 4.83 47.77
C VAL A 959 -22.40 5.10 47.90
N ALA A 960 -21.66 4.05 48.23
CA ALA A 960 -20.21 4.03 48.39
C ALA A 960 -19.48 4.78 47.27
N HIS A 961 -18.44 5.52 47.69
CA HIS A 961 -17.43 6.16 46.84
C HIS A 961 -17.17 5.35 45.58
N ARG A 962 -17.52 5.91 44.42
CA ARG A 962 -17.04 5.37 43.14
C ARG A 962 -15.58 5.80 43.05
N ASP A 963 -14.67 4.83 43.07
CA ASP A 963 -13.22 5.03 42.95
C ASP A 963 -12.84 5.40 41.50
N TYR A 964 -13.48 6.43 40.94
CA TYR A 964 -13.23 6.93 39.59
C TYR A 964 -12.54 8.29 39.65
N PHE A 965 -11.40 8.41 38.98
CA PHE A 965 -10.55 9.59 39.01
C PHE A 965 -10.36 10.14 37.61
N SER A 966 -10.39 11.46 37.45
CA SER A 966 -10.05 12.11 36.18
C SER A 966 -8.54 12.05 35.96
N VAL A 967 -8.14 11.77 34.72
CA VAL A 967 -6.76 11.88 34.24
C VAL A 967 -6.74 12.92 33.12
N ASP A 968 -6.18 14.09 33.41
CA ASP A 968 -6.26 15.29 32.56
C ASP A 968 -4.93 15.70 31.93
N ASN A 969 -3.85 15.06 32.35
CA ASN A 969 -2.51 15.35 31.85
C ASN A 969 -1.65 14.09 31.88
N TRP A 970 -0.52 14.13 31.18
CA TRP A 970 0.37 12.97 31.06
C TRP A 970 1.07 12.59 32.38
N ASP A 971 1.26 13.51 33.31
CA ASP A 971 1.83 13.18 34.62
C ASP A 971 0.85 12.34 35.46
N GLU A 972 -0.45 12.64 35.40
CA GLU A 972 -1.53 11.82 35.99
C GLU A 972 -1.78 10.50 35.26
N LEU A 973 -1.33 10.34 34.01
CA LEU A 973 -1.37 9.04 33.34
C LEU A 973 -0.19 8.17 33.78
N LEU A 974 1.00 8.78 33.88
CA LEU A 974 2.25 8.09 34.22
C LEU A 974 2.33 7.70 35.71
N ASP A 975 1.62 8.42 36.58
CA ASP A 975 1.39 8.07 37.98
C ASP A 975 -0.08 7.66 38.15
N ALA A 976 -0.34 6.35 38.28
CA ALA A 976 -1.69 5.82 38.21
C ALA A 976 -2.53 6.14 39.47
N PRO A 977 -3.82 6.49 39.34
CA PRO A 977 -4.70 6.66 40.49
C PRO A 977 -4.94 5.33 41.23
N GLU A 978 -5.31 5.39 42.51
CA GLU A 978 -5.61 4.19 43.33
C GLU A 978 -6.87 3.42 42.87
N GLY A 979 -7.74 4.06 42.08
CA GLY A 979 -8.95 3.46 41.48
C GLY A 979 -8.94 3.50 39.94
N SER A 980 -10.11 3.44 39.31
CA SER A 980 -10.19 3.55 37.84
C SER A 980 -9.93 4.98 37.36
N GLY A 981 -8.86 5.19 36.60
CA GLY A 981 -8.54 6.45 35.94
C GLY A 981 -9.32 6.63 34.63
N ILE A 982 -10.07 7.71 34.49
CA ILE A 982 -10.75 8.10 33.25
C ILE A 982 -9.91 9.15 32.53
N VAL A 983 -9.27 8.74 31.44
CA VAL A 983 -8.42 9.61 30.60
C VAL A 983 -9.32 10.44 29.69
N ARG A 984 -9.46 11.74 30.00
CA ARG A 984 -10.36 12.66 29.29
C ARG A 984 -9.75 13.17 27.99
N ALA A 985 -9.74 12.30 26.97
CA ALA A 985 -9.19 12.56 25.63
C ALA A 985 -10.27 12.47 24.54
N HIS A 986 -11.52 12.85 24.87
CA HIS A 986 -12.69 12.55 24.05
C HIS A 986 -12.59 13.07 22.62
N GLY A 987 -12.66 12.15 21.64
CA GLY A 987 -12.58 12.49 20.21
C GLY A 987 -11.16 12.84 19.71
N ASN A 988 -10.14 12.69 20.56
CA ASN A 988 -8.74 12.94 20.21
C ASN A 988 -7.99 11.61 19.97
N TRP A 989 -8.19 11.04 18.78
CA TRP A 989 -7.63 9.72 18.41
C TRP A 989 -6.12 9.58 18.69
N ALA A 990 -5.35 10.67 18.52
CA ALA A 990 -3.91 10.68 18.71
C ALA A 990 -3.52 10.54 20.19
N ALA A 991 -4.20 11.29 21.08
CA ALA A 991 -4.00 11.17 22.52
C ALA A 991 -4.48 9.82 23.05
N ARG A 992 -5.60 9.32 22.53
CA ARG A 992 -6.16 8.01 22.90
C ARG A 992 -5.22 6.87 22.51
N LEU A 993 -4.73 6.86 21.26
CA LEU A 993 -3.74 5.89 20.79
C LEU A 993 -2.45 5.95 21.62
N ALA A 994 -1.95 7.16 21.91
CA ALA A 994 -0.77 7.37 22.74
C ALA A 994 -0.95 6.82 24.17
N ALA A 995 -2.09 7.10 24.81
CA ALA A 995 -2.38 6.61 26.15
C ALA A 995 -2.43 5.07 26.19
N VAL A 996 -3.14 4.44 25.24
CA VAL A 996 -3.21 2.98 25.13
C VAL A 996 -1.82 2.37 24.92
N SER A 997 -1.01 2.96 24.04
CA SER A 997 0.35 2.49 23.76
C SER A 997 1.25 2.57 25.00
N ILE A 998 1.24 3.71 25.71
CA ILE A 998 2.08 3.94 26.90
C ILE A 998 1.70 2.96 28.02
N LEU A 999 0.40 2.80 28.30
CA LEU A 999 -0.09 1.88 29.33
C LEU A 999 0.23 0.41 28.98
N SER A 1000 0.07 0.02 27.71
CA SER A 1000 0.46 -1.31 27.23
C SER A 1000 1.97 -1.55 27.39
N GLN A 1001 2.81 -0.57 27.05
CA GLN A 1001 4.27 -0.65 27.24
C GLN A 1001 4.68 -0.74 28.72
N GLN A 1002 3.88 -0.20 29.64
CA GLN A 1002 4.07 -0.35 31.10
C GLN A 1002 3.55 -1.70 31.64
N GLY A 1003 3.04 -2.58 30.78
CA GLY A 1003 2.48 -3.88 31.17
C GLY A 1003 1.04 -3.79 31.68
N GLN A 1004 0.37 -2.65 31.56
CA GLN A 1004 -1.01 -2.42 32.01
C GLN A 1004 -2.04 -2.59 30.88
N GLY A 1005 -1.66 -3.18 29.74
CA GLY A 1005 -2.55 -3.34 28.58
C GLY A 1005 -3.85 -4.10 28.87
N HIS A 1006 -3.82 -5.06 29.80
CA HIS A 1006 -4.98 -5.87 30.18
C HIS A 1006 -6.02 -5.13 31.04
N SER A 1007 -5.70 -3.94 31.55
CA SER A 1007 -6.57 -3.14 32.42
C SER A 1007 -7.08 -1.87 31.75
N ILE A 1008 -7.05 -1.82 30.42
CA ILE A 1008 -7.52 -0.69 29.60
C ILE A 1008 -8.93 -0.98 29.10
N GLY A 1009 -9.83 0.01 29.14
CA GLY A 1009 -11.06 0.05 28.35
C GLY A 1009 -11.10 1.29 27.47
N VAL A 1010 -11.70 1.23 26.30
CA VAL A 1010 -11.80 2.38 25.37
C VAL A 1010 -13.26 2.72 25.14
N PHE A 1011 -13.67 3.96 25.41
CA PHE A 1011 -15.05 4.40 25.24
C PHE A 1011 -15.41 4.66 23.77
N GLY A 1012 -16.64 4.36 23.38
CA GLY A 1012 -17.15 4.73 22.06
C GLY A 1012 -17.45 6.22 21.90
N PRO A 1013 -17.76 6.68 20.68
CA PRO A 1013 -18.18 8.06 20.43
C PRO A 1013 -19.55 8.39 21.06
N GLU A 1014 -20.37 7.39 21.37
CA GLU A 1014 -21.70 7.57 21.96
C GLU A 1014 -21.63 7.87 23.46
N ARG A 1015 -22.62 8.60 23.98
CA ARG A 1015 -22.70 8.91 25.41
C ARG A 1015 -22.85 7.64 26.25
N VAL A 1016 -21.96 7.45 27.22
CA VAL A 1016 -21.99 6.33 28.16
C VAL A 1016 -22.79 6.71 29.39
N CYS A 1017 -23.82 5.94 29.73
CA CYS A 1017 -24.51 6.07 31.01
C CYS A 1017 -23.92 5.08 32.02
N PHE A 1018 -23.11 5.59 32.96
CA PHE A 1018 -22.43 4.76 33.97
C PHE A 1018 -23.39 4.00 34.90
N GLN A 1019 -24.62 4.50 35.11
CA GLN A 1019 -25.65 3.76 35.86
C GLN A 1019 -26.19 2.57 35.07
N CYS A 1020 -26.44 2.74 33.76
CA CYS A 1020 -26.89 1.63 32.91
C CYS A 1020 -25.81 0.58 32.71
N TYR A 1021 -24.55 1.00 32.54
CA TYR A 1021 -23.40 0.09 32.43
C TYR A 1021 -23.25 -0.81 33.67
N GLN A 1022 -23.39 -0.22 34.88
CA GLN A 1022 -23.34 -0.98 36.13
C GLN A 1022 -24.52 -1.94 36.28
N ALA A 1023 -25.73 -1.53 35.87
CA ALA A 1023 -26.91 -2.39 35.91
C ALA A 1023 -26.76 -3.61 34.97
N GLU A 1024 -26.21 -3.41 33.76
CA GLU A 1024 -25.93 -4.50 32.81
C GLU A 1024 -24.91 -5.50 33.36
N GLN A 1025 -23.83 -5.03 34.02
CA GLN A 1025 -22.85 -5.93 34.63
C GLN A 1025 -23.40 -6.70 35.84
N SER A 1026 -24.28 -6.10 36.65
CA SER A 1026 -24.90 -6.77 37.80
C SER A 1026 -25.83 -7.95 37.42
N HIS A 1027 -26.22 -8.06 36.15
CA HIS A 1027 -27.00 -9.17 35.61
C HIS A 1027 -26.14 -10.33 35.07
N MET A 1028 -24.81 -10.19 35.03
CA MET A 1028 -23.90 -11.28 34.70
C MET A 1028 -23.48 -11.98 35.99
N ASP A 1029 -23.98 -13.20 36.22
CA ASP A 1029 -23.65 -14.02 37.41
C ASP A 1029 -22.13 -14.22 37.52
N VAL A 1030 -21.50 -13.53 38.48
CA VAL A 1030 -20.18 -13.88 39.00
C VAL A 1030 -20.36 -14.27 40.46
N ASP A 1031 -20.49 -15.57 40.68
CA ASP A 1031 -20.31 -16.19 41.99
C ASP A 1031 -18.85 -16.05 42.44
N VAL A 1032 -18.68 -15.87 43.76
CA VAL A 1032 -17.45 -16.01 44.58
C VAL A 1032 -16.72 -14.70 44.95
N PHE A 1033 -16.83 -14.38 46.24
CA PHE A 1033 -15.96 -13.59 47.12
C PHE A 1033 -14.57 -13.18 46.57
N GLU A 1034 -14.47 -11.98 46.01
CA GLU A 1034 -13.26 -11.13 46.08
C GLU A 1034 -13.72 -9.68 46.36
N GLU A 1035 -12.87 -8.91 47.05
CA GLU A 1035 -13.13 -7.55 47.49
C GLU A 1035 -13.55 -6.65 46.30
N ARG A 1036 -14.43 -5.67 46.56
CA ARG A 1036 -15.09 -4.83 45.55
C ARG A 1036 -14.10 -4.18 44.56
N GLU A 1037 -13.77 -4.84 43.46
CA GLU A 1037 -13.12 -4.22 42.32
C GLU A 1037 -14.12 -3.28 41.62
N ALA A 1038 -13.62 -2.13 41.16
CA ALA A 1038 -14.43 -1.20 40.39
C ALA A 1038 -14.97 -1.89 39.11
N PRO A 1039 -16.23 -1.65 38.68
CA PRO A 1039 -16.81 -2.33 37.51
C PRO A 1039 -16.18 -1.89 36.17
N LEU A 1040 -15.26 -0.93 36.21
CA LEU A 1040 -14.50 -0.43 35.07
C LEU A 1040 -13.05 -0.89 35.18
N PRO A 1041 -12.38 -1.12 34.03
CA PRO A 1041 -10.94 -1.35 34.01
C PRO A 1041 -10.16 -0.23 34.73
N SER A 1042 -8.94 -0.52 35.19
CA SER A 1042 -8.09 0.44 35.90
C SER A 1042 -7.85 1.73 35.11
N PHE A 1043 -7.85 1.67 33.77
CA PHE A 1043 -7.86 2.85 32.92
C PHE A 1043 -8.99 2.77 31.89
N CYS A 1044 -9.77 3.84 31.76
CA CYS A 1044 -10.72 4.02 30.67
C CYS A 1044 -10.31 5.22 29.81
N ILE A 1045 -10.08 4.99 28.51
CA ILE A 1045 -9.65 5.99 27.54
C ILE A 1045 -10.87 6.58 26.84
N ASP A 1046 -11.20 7.82 27.19
CA ASP A 1046 -12.39 8.52 26.72
C ASP A 1046 -12.29 9.13 25.34
#